data_AF-A0A523Y0T1-F1
#
_entry.id   AF-A0A523Y0T1-F1
#
_cell.length_a   1.000
_cell.length_b   1.000
_cell.length_c   1.000
_cell.angle_alpha   90.00
_cell.angle_beta   90.00
_cell.angle_gamma   90.00
#
_symmetry.space_group_name_H-M   'P 1'
#
loop_
_entity.id
_entity.type
_entity.pdbx_description
1 polymer ?
#
loop_
_entity_poly.entity_id
_entity_poly.type
_entity_poly.pdbx_seq_one_letter_code
_entity_poly.pdbx_strand_id
1 'polypeptide(L)'
;MHPYIDAIIFDLDGVITDSAEFHFQSWKRLADEEGIPFSTSDNEKLRGVSRRKSLEFLLGDRQVTEFQAEEMIARKNRYYEQLLSSITVDDLLPGVRKLLVELERKQVKIAIASTSRNAPSVVDRLEISDMIDILVDESSVTGQKPTPYLFLYAAHQLGVPPCRCLVIEDTASGIEAAHSAGMVVIGLGLGERIAAADLVLPDLEDVTFEDLSYAATWRVSEPEFIPAYQHYRETIFTQGNGYLGTRGTLEERYPFDQQATFVHGFWDDAPIVFTELANVPDWAAIEIRVNGHRFRLDQGLITDYSRFLDLRTGVLHRRLRWTHLEHGSAVDLHFLRFPSLAEPHVMVLRVHITPVDFPAQVDVRVMLDSHVENQGLLHLHTLSQYSDEHQAGLLVKTRHTGKLLAMSTRLNVHGGSHDSTGNDCPGCPGINVTARLDANQMLTIDKVVAVYTSREVEDPLMHAQLKVEEAAQAGFQSLREANDEAWDEFWETSDVIIEGDDEAQLSLRHALYQLRIAAPTSDEQVSIGAKTLSGFGYHGHVFWDNEIFVLPFFTYTQPSLARNMLMYRWHTLPGARKKAQDNGFAGAQYAWESAETGEEVTPTWVHHSQDKTKLVRIWTGDIEIHISADIAYAMHQFWQVTGDDDFWRDVGIPILLETAVFWGERAEQEGDRFAIRDVIGPDEYHDHVDNNA
;
A
#
# COMPACT_ATOMS: atom_id res chain seq x y z
N MET A 1 -2.52 -16.67 -0.99
CA MET A 1 -2.68 -15.35 -1.65
C MET A 1 -2.46 -15.65 -3.11
N HIS A 2 -3.49 -15.66 -3.94
CA HIS A 2 -3.32 -16.08 -5.34
C HIS A 2 -3.70 -14.92 -6.28
N PRO A 3 -2.88 -14.61 -7.29
CA PRO A 3 -3.13 -13.54 -8.25
C PRO A 3 -4.16 -13.97 -9.33
N TYR A 4 -5.27 -14.60 -8.92
CA TYR A 4 -6.24 -15.11 -9.88
C TYR A 4 -7.08 -13.98 -10.48
N ILE A 5 -7.02 -13.92 -11.82
CA ILE A 5 -7.96 -13.16 -12.64
C ILE A 5 -9.04 -14.14 -13.11
N ASP A 6 -10.25 -13.95 -12.59
CA ASP A 6 -11.41 -14.78 -12.92
C ASP A 6 -12.24 -14.15 -14.07
N ALA A 7 -12.04 -12.85 -14.35
CA ALA A 7 -12.74 -12.12 -15.39
C ALA A 7 -11.87 -11.08 -16.11
N ILE A 8 -12.11 -10.90 -17.41
CA ILE A 8 -11.60 -9.79 -18.22
C ILE A 8 -12.76 -8.94 -18.74
N ILE A 9 -12.66 -7.64 -18.52
CA ILE A 9 -13.62 -6.64 -18.97
C ILE A 9 -12.94 -5.78 -20.03
N PHE A 10 -13.42 -5.83 -21.25
CA PHE A 10 -12.90 -5.04 -22.36
C PHE A 10 -13.68 -3.75 -22.50
N ASP A 11 -13.00 -2.63 -22.70
CA ASP A 11 -13.64 -1.53 -23.43
C ASP A 11 -13.91 -1.95 -24.87
N LEU A 12 -14.84 -1.24 -25.51
CA LEU A 12 -15.21 -1.54 -26.89
C LEU A 12 -14.38 -0.73 -27.88
N ASP A 13 -14.37 0.59 -27.71
CA ASP A 13 -13.84 1.55 -28.68
C ASP A 13 -12.32 1.63 -28.48
N GLY A 14 -11.53 1.33 -29.51
CA GLY A 14 -10.05 1.35 -29.43
C GLY A 14 -9.40 0.10 -28.82
N VAL A 15 -10.20 -0.81 -28.26
CA VAL A 15 -9.74 -2.09 -27.68
C VAL A 15 -10.23 -3.30 -28.48
N ILE A 16 -11.53 -3.38 -28.79
CA ILE A 16 -12.10 -4.46 -29.62
C ILE A 16 -12.16 -4.05 -31.09
N THR A 17 -12.50 -2.79 -31.36
CA THR A 17 -12.66 -2.25 -32.72
C THR A 17 -12.31 -0.76 -32.73
N ASP A 18 -11.77 -0.24 -33.84
CA ASP A 18 -11.48 1.19 -33.99
C ASP A 18 -12.72 2.00 -34.42
N SER A 19 -13.76 1.99 -33.58
CA SER A 19 -14.97 2.79 -33.81
C SER A 19 -14.81 4.26 -33.34
N ALA A 20 -13.68 4.61 -32.74
CA ALA A 20 -13.35 5.98 -32.34
C ALA A 20 -13.24 6.92 -33.55
N GLU A 21 -12.72 6.44 -34.68
CA GLU A 21 -12.67 7.19 -35.93
C GLU A 21 -14.09 7.53 -36.46
N PHE A 22 -15.08 6.64 -36.28
CA PHE A 22 -16.46 6.93 -36.66
C PHE A 22 -17.09 8.02 -35.78
N HIS A 23 -16.69 8.12 -34.51
CA HIS A 23 -17.07 9.24 -33.65
C HIS A 23 -16.54 10.57 -34.21
N PHE A 24 -15.27 10.61 -34.60
CA PHE A 24 -14.66 11.78 -35.23
C PHE A 24 -15.38 12.17 -36.52
N GLN A 25 -15.58 11.24 -37.44
CA GLN A 25 -16.24 11.51 -38.73
C GLN A 25 -17.67 12.02 -38.54
N SER A 26 -18.40 11.49 -37.57
CA SER A 26 -19.77 11.92 -37.25
C SER A 26 -19.81 13.34 -36.70
N TRP A 27 -18.89 13.68 -35.79
CA TRP A 27 -18.75 15.05 -35.27
C TRP A 27 -18.29 16.02 -36.35
N LYS A 28 -17.32 15.62 -37.16
CA LYS A 28 -16.79 16.41 -38.27
C LYS A 28 -17.87 16.75 -39.28
N ARG A 29 -18.67 15.77 -39.68
CA ARG A 29 -19.81 15.99 -40.58
C ARG A 29 -20.84 16.94 -39.99
N LEU A 30 -21.19 16.79 -38.70
CA LEU A 30 -22.09 17.73 -38.03
C LEU A 30 -21.49 19.14 -38.00
N ALA A 31 -20.21 19.28 -37.65
CA ALA A 31 -19.53 20.56 -37.56
C ALA A 31 -19.49 21.26 -38.93
N ASP A 32 -19.16 20.53 -39.99
CA ASP A 32 -19.10 21.06 -41.36
C ASP A 32 -20.49 21.53 -41.85
N GLU A 33 -21.55 20.78 -41.54
CA GLU A 33 -22.93 21.17 -41.86
C GLU A 33 -23.39 22.43 -41.10
N GLU A 34 -22.85 22.64 -39.89
CA GLU A 34 -23.15 23.77 -39.04
C GLU A 34 -22.17 24.95 -39.23
N GLY A 35 -21.17 24.80 -40.10
CA GLY A 35 -20.14 25.80 -40.37
C GLY A 35 -19.16 26.01 -39.21
N ILE A 36 -18.97 25.00 -38.36
CA ILE A 36 -18.08 25.02 -37.19
C ILE A 36 -16.75 24.35 -37.58
N PRO A 37 -15.60 25.04 -37.47
CA PRO A 37 -14.31 24.41 -37.62
C PRO A 37 -14.09 23.32 -36.57
N PHE A 38 -13.85 22.09 -37.02
CA PHE A 38 -13.54 20.96 -36.15
C PHE A 38 -12.39 20.16 -36.75
N SER A 39 -11.32 19.98 -35.97
CA SER A 39 -10.11 19.27 -36.34
C SER A 39 -9.94 17.99 -35.52
N THR A 40 -9.00 17.13 -35.94
CA THR A 40 -8.66 15.91 -35.18
C THR A 40 -8.13 16.24 -33.78
N SER A 41 -7.41 17.35 -33.63
CA SER A 41 -6.94 17.86 -32.31
C SER A 41 -8.08 18.28 -31.39
N ASP A 42 -9.18 18.80 -31.96
CA ASP A 42 -10.39 19.12 -31.18
C ASP A 42 -11.11 17.84 -30.75
N ASN A 43 -11.13 16.81 -31.59
CA ASN A 43 -11.73 15.51 -31.28
C ASN A 43 -11.03 14.77 -30.15
N GLU A 44 -9.70 14.91 -30.03
CA GLU A 44 -8.96 14.33 -28.90
C GLU A 44 -9.48 14.84 -27.54
N LYS A 45 -9.93 16.10 -27.48
CA LYS A 45 -10.55 16.67 -26.26
C LYS A 45 -11.95 16.11 -25.96
N LEU A 46 -12.57 15.44 -26.93
CA LEU A 46 -13.90 14.85 -26.81
C LEU A 46 -13.87 13.36 -26.44
N ARG A 47 -12.70 12.69 -26.50
CA ARG A 47 -12.58 11.28 -26.12
C ARG A 47 -12.97 11.10 -24.65
N GLY A 48 -13.84 10.14 -24.37
CA GLY A 48 -14.36 9.88 -23.03
C GLY A 48 -15.35 10.94 -22.49
N VAL A 49 -15.75 11.94 -23.29
CA VAL A 49 -16.69 12.99 -22.90
C VAL A 49 -18.10 12.68 -23.41
N SER A 50 -19.15 12.96 -22.60
CA SER A 50 -20.55 12.77 -23.02
C SER A 50 -20.87 13.42 -24.37
N ARG A 51 -21.83 12.86 -25.12
CA ARG A 51 -22.28 13.47 -26.38
C ARG A 51 -22.80 14.89 -26.18
N ARG A 52 -23.43 15.15 -25.02
CA ARG A 52 -23.94 16.48 -24.69
C ARG A 52 -22.81 17.48 -24.45
N LYS A 53 -21.86 17.12 -23.59
CA LYS A 53 -20.71 17.96 -23.27
C LYS A 53 -19.78 18.11 -24.47
N SER A 54 -19.67 17.08 -25.30
CA SER A 54 -19.00 17.12 -26.60
C SER A 54 -19.65 18.12 -27.56
N LEU A 55 -20.99 18.17 -27.62
CA LEU A 55 -21.70 19.19 -28.38
C LEU A 55 -21.44 20.59 -27.81
N GLU A 56 -21.42 20.75 -26.48
CA GLU A 56 -21.11 22.03 -25.83
C GLU A 56 -19.69 22.51 -26.17
N PHE A 57 -18.70 21.60 -26.16
CA PHE A 57 -17.35 21.89 -26.63
C PHE A 57 -17.31 22.28 -28.11
N LEU A 58 -18.06 21.57 -28.96
CA LEU A 58 -18.17 21.86 -30.39
C LEU A 58 -18.78 23.25 -30.63
N LEU A 59 -19.80 23.63 -29.86
CA LEU A 59 -20.52 24.88 -30.01
C LEU A 59 -19.74 26.09 -29.47
N GLY A 60 -18.90 25.90 -28.44
CA GLY A 60 -18.19 26.99 -27.79
C GLY A 60 -19.16 28.06 -27.27
N ASP A 61 -18.98 29.32 -27.71
CA ASP A 61 -19.85 30.44 -27.33
C ASP A 61 -21.16 30.53 -28.13
N ARG A 62 -21.37 29.63 -29.11
CA ARG A 62 -22.55 29.66 -29.97
C ARG A 62 -23.79 29.22 -29.20
N GLN A 63 -24.72 30.14 -29.00
CA GLN A 63 -26.01 29.83 -28.37
C GLN A 63 -26.93 29.09 -29.32
N VAL A 64 -27.36 27.91 -28.90
CA VAL A 64 -28.43 27.12 -29.52
C VAL A 64 -29.54 26.90 -28.50
N THR A 65 -30.77 26.75 -28.97
CA THR A 65 -31.88 26.34 -28.10
C THR A 65 -31.74 24.86 -27.72
N GLU A 66 -32.36 24.44 -26.62
CA GLU A 66 -32.32 23.04 -26.18
C GLU A 66 -32.83 22.07 -27.26
N PHE A 67 -33.92 22.46 -27.94
CA PHE A 67 -34.46 21.70 -29.07
C PHE A 67 -33.45 21.52 -30.21
N GLN A 68 -32.68 22.57 -30.53
CA GLN A 68 -31.63 22.48 -31.56
C GLN A 68 -30.49 21.57 -31.11
N ALA A 69 -30.09 21.64 -29.85
CA ALA A 69 -29.04 20.78 -29.32
C ALA A 69 -29.45 19.29 -29.34
N GLU A 70 -30.69 18.97 -28.97
CA GLU A 70 -31.25 17.62 -29.08
C GLU A 70 -31.27 17.12 -30.54
N GLU A 71 -31.67 17.99 -31.48
CA GLU A 71 -31.69 17.67 -32.92
C GLU A 71 -30.29 17.38 -33.47
N MET A 72 -29.30 18.19 -33.09
CA MET A 72 -27.89 18.02 -33.48
C MET A 72 -27.31 16.71 -32.94
N ILE A 73 -27.59 16.37 -31.67
CA ILE A 73 -27.18 15.09 -31.08
C ILE A 73 -27.82 13.92 -31.84
N ALA A 74 -29.11 14.02 -32.15
CA ALA A 74 -29.81 13.00 -32.91
C ALA A 74 -29.25 12.85 -34.34
N ARG A 75 -28.89 13.95 -35.02
CA ARG A 75 -28.22 13.94 -36.34
C ARG A 75 -26.87 13.25 -36.28
N LYS A 76 -26.01 13.65 -35.34
CA LYS A 76 -24.71 13.00 -35.11
C LYS A 76 -24.89 11.50 -34.93
N ASN A 77 -25.87 11.09 -34.10
CA ASN A 77 -26.12 9.68 -33.86
C ASN A 77 -26.54 8.94 -35.14
N ARG A 78 -27.40 9.53 -35.99
CA ARG A 78 -27.74 8.94 -37.30
C ARG A 78 -26.53 8.78 -38.20
N TYR A 79 -25.61 9.76 -38.23
CA TYR A 79 -24.37 9.64 -39.02
C TYR A 79 -23.49 8.52 -38.49
N TYR A 80 -23.39 8.42 -37.18
CA TYR A 80 -22.64 7.36 -36.52
C TYR A 80 -23.25 5.98 -36.81
N GLU A 81 -24.57 5.80 -36.67
CA GLU A 81 -25.27 4.56 -37.02
C GLU A 81 -25.09 4.17 -38.50
N GLN A 82 -25.04 5.15 -39.41
CA GLN A 82 -24.72 4.92 -40.82
C GLN A 82 -23.30 4.41 -41.01
N LEU A 83 -22.32 4.94 -40.29
CA LEU A 83 -20.93 4.47 -40.34
C LEU A 83 -20.78 3.10 -39.68
N LEU A 84 -21.44 2.85 -38.55
CA LEU A 84 -21.51 1.51 -37.95
C LEU A 84 -22.11 0.49 -38.92
N SER A 85 -22.90 0.94 -39.90
CA SER A 85 -23.51 0.05 -40.88
C SER A 85 -22.50 -0.68 -41.77
N SER A 86 -21.27 -0.18 -41.88
CA SER A 86 -20.19 -0.82 -42.63
C SER A 86 -19.26 -1.70 -41.80
N ILE A 87 -19.43 -1.80 -40.47
CA ILE A 87 -18.64 -2.71 -39.63
C ILE A 87 -18.91 -4.16 -40.03
N THR A 88 -17.82 -4.92 -40.14
CA THR A 88 -17.74 -6.34 -40.45
C THR A 88 -16.80 -7.04 -39.47
N VAL A 89 -16.70 -8.37 -39.56
CA VAL A 89 -15.78 -9.17 -38.72
C VAL A 89 -14.31 -8.77 -38.91
N ASP A 90 -13.93 -8.22 -40.07
CA ASP A 90 -12.56 -7.78 -40.36
C ASP A 90 -12.17 -6.50 -39.60
N ASP A 91 -13.13 -5.82 -38.96
CA ASP A 91 -12.92 -4.62 -38.13
C ASP A 91 -12.61 -4.96 -36.65
N LEU A 92 -12.45 -6.25 -36.33
CA LEU A 92 -11.86 -6.68 -35.06
C LEU A 92 -10.38 -6.32 -35.04
N LEU A 93 -9.93 -5.68 -33.96
CA LEU A 93 -8.51 -5.38 -33.80
C LEU A 93 -7.66 -6.67 -33.73
N PRO A 94 -6.40 -6.63 -34.17
CA PRO A 94 -5.51 -7.79 -34.18
C PRO A 94 -5.46 -8.51 -32.82
N GLY A 95 -5.51 -9.83 -32.85
CA GLY A 95 -5.41 -10.68 -31.65
C GLY A 95 -6.69 -10.85 -30.82
N VAL A 96 -7.65 -9.92 -30.88
CA VAL A 96 -8.90 -9.94 -30.07
C VAL A 96 -9.62 -11.30 -30.16
N ARG A 97 -9.93 -11.77 -31.37
CA ARG A 97 -10.65 -13.04 -31.55
C ARG A 97 -9.89 -14.25 -30.99
N LYS A 98 -8.56 -14.27 -31.15
CA LYS A 98 -7.70 -15.35 -30.65
C LYS A 98 -7.72 -15.37 -29.13
N LEU A 99 -7.61 -14.20 -28.49
CA LEU A 99 -7.67 -14.04 -27.05
C LEU A 99 -9.03 -14.45 -26.50
N LEU A 100 -10.15 -14.01 -27.09
CA LEU A 100 -11.50 -14.41 -26.63
C LEU A 100 -11.69 -15.93 -26.63
N VAL A 101 -11.23 -16.63 -27.68
CA VAL A 101 -11.27 -18.11 -27.73
C VAL A 101 -10.42 -18.74 -26.63
N GLU A 102 -9.26 -18.16 -26.34
CA GLU A 102 -8.38 -18.64 -25.28
C GLU A 102 -9.03 -18.50 -23.89
N LEU A 103 -9.60 -17.33 -23.61
CA LEU A 103 -10.28 -17.02 -22.36
C LEU A 103 -11.45 -17.97 -22.10
N GLU A 104 -12.27 -18.24 -23.13
CA GLU A 104 -13.36 -19.23 -23.05
C GLU A 104 -12.82 -20.62 -22.67
N ARG A 105 -11.73 -21.07 -23.31
CA ARG A 105 -11.10 -22.37 -23.01
C ARG A 105 -10.54 -22.45 -21.60
N LYS A 106 -10.05 -21.34 -21.06
CA LYS A 106 -9.55 -21.21 -19.68
C LYS A 106 -10.66 -20.96 -18.66
N GLN A 107 -11.91 -20.83 -19.09
CA GLN A 107 -13.07 -20.52 -18.25
C GLN A 107 -12.98 -19.16 -17.55
N VAL A 108 -12.25 -18.22 -18.15
CA VAL A 108 -12.19 -16.83 -17.70
C VAL A 108 -13.44 -16.12 -18.22
N LYS A 109 -14.12 -15.40 -17.34
CA LYS A 109 -15.34 -14.67 -17.68
C LYS A 109 -15.04 -13.44 -18.51
N ILE A 110 -15.90 -13.15 -19.49
CA ILE A 110 -15.66 -12.07 -20.45
C ILE A 110 -16.83 -11.08 -20.40
N ALA A 111 -16.52 -9.81 -20.18
CA ALA A 111 -17.48 -8.73 -20.37
C ALA A 111 -16.96 -7.66 -21.32
N ILE A 112 -17.89 -6.96 -21.96
CA ILE A 112 -17.62 -5.70 -22.66
C ILE A 112 -18.32 -4.58 -21.90
N ALA A 113 -17.61 -3.51 -21.59
CA ALA A 113 -18.13 -2.35 -20.87
C ALA A 113 -17.88 -1.08 -21.69
N SER A 114 -18.95 -0.51 -22.27
CA SER A 114 -18.86 0.68 -23.11
C SER A 114 -19.78 1.80 -22.62
N THR A 115 -19.38 3.06 -22.85
CA THR A 115 -20.27 4.22 -22.65
C THR A 115 -21.12 4.54 -23.89
N SER A 116 -21.11 3.69 -24.91
CA SER A 116 -21.88 3.84 -26.14
C SER A 116 -23.18 3.01 -26.10
N ARG A 117 -24.33 3.66 -26.29
CA ARG A 117 -25.64 2.97 -26.47
C ARG A 117 -25.70 2.05 -27.69
N ASN A 118 -24.75 2.17 -28.60
CA ASN A 118 -24.70 1.37 -29.83
C ASN A 118 -23.82 0.13 -29.68
N ALA A 119 -23.23 -0.10 -28.50
CA ALA A 119 -22.37 -1.26 -28.24
C ALA A 119 -23.00 -2.60 -28.64
N PRO A 120 -24.29 -2.89 -28.34
CA PRO A 120 -24.92 -4.15 -28.77
C PRO A 120 -24.88 -4.35 -30.29
N SER A 121 -25.18 -3.30 -31.06
CA SER A 121 -25.17 -3.38 -32.52
C SER A 121 -23.77 -3.58 -33.10
N VAL A 122 -22.72 -3.06 -32.44
CA VAL A 122 -21.33 -3.25 -32.86
C VAL A 122 -20.90 -4.69 -32.61
N VAL A 123 -21.13 -5.19 -31.39
CA VAL A 123 -20.78 -6.57 -30.97
C VAL A 123 -21.46 -7.61 -31.87
N ASP A 124 -22.74 -7.42 -32.21
CA ASP A 124 -23.48 -8.31 -33.11
C ASP A 124 -22.87 -8.36 -34.53
N ARG A 125 -22.39 -7.21 -35.04
CA ARG A 125 -21.78 -7.12 -36.38
C ARG A 125 -20.37 -7.70 -36.45
N LEU A 126 -19.63 -7.62 -35.35
CA LEU A 126 -18.31 -8.24 -35.22
C LEU A 126 -18.40 -9.77 -35.04
N GLU A 127 -19.61 -10.32 -34.90
CA GLU A 127 -19.89 -11.74 -34.67
C GLU A 127 -19.11 -12.32 -33.47
N ILE A 128 -19.18 -11.59 -32.34
CA ILE A 128 -18.58 -12.00 -31.06
C ILE A 128 -19.58 -12.09 -29.90
N SER A 129 -20.88 -11.83 -30.14
CA SER A 129 -21.93 -11.86 -29.10
C SER A 129 -22.00 -13.20 -28.37
N ASP A 130 -21.76 -14.32 -29.05
CA ASP A 130 -21.76 -15.67 -28.47
C ASP A 130 -20.47 -15.98 -27.68
N MET A 131 -19.45 -15.12 -27.76
CA MET A 131 -18.15 -15.29 -27.10
C MET A 131 -18.02 -14.46 -25.82
N ILE A 132 -19.04 -13.69 -25.44
CA ILE A 132 -19.03 -12.81 -24.26
C ILE A 132 -20.11 -13.25 -23.27
N ASP A 133 -19.83 -13.19 -21.96
CA ASP A 133 -20.81 -13.52 -20.93
C ASP A 133 -21.77 -12.35 -20.68
N ILE A 134 -21.25 -11.11 -20.65
CA ILE A 134 -22.01 -9.90 -20.31
C ILE A 134 -21.62 -8.73 -21.22
N LEU A 135 -22.61 -7.93 -21.64
CA LEU A 135 -22.42 -6.64 -22.28
C LEU A 135 -23.06 -5.54 -21.42
N VAL A 136 -22.28 -4.54 -21.05
CA VAL A 136 -22.72 -3.36 -20.29
C VAL A 136 -22.57 -2.13 -21.16
N ASP A 137 -23.63 -1.33 -21.24
CA ASP A 137 -23.65 -0.06 -21.97
C ASP A 137 -24.08 1.14 -21.09
N GLU A 138 -24.13 2.34 -21.67
CA GLU A 138 -24.56 3.57 -20.99
C GLU A 138 -25.97 3.47 -20.36
N SER A 139 -26.84 2.60 -20.86
CA SER A 139 -28.20 2.45 -20.31
C SER A 139 -28.22 1.67 -18.99
N SER A 140 -27.14 0.96 -18.68
CA SER A 140 -27.04 0.06 -17.53
C SER A 140 -26.69 0.79 -16.23
N VAL A 141 -25.94 1.90 -16.30
CA VAL A 141 -25.43 2.63 -15.13
C VAL A 141 -25.40 4.13 -15.39
N THR A 142 -25.82 4.94 -14.42
CA THR A 142 -25.66 6.39 -14.46
C THR A 142 -24.28 6.78 -13.94
N GLY A 143 -23.46 7.39 -14.81
CA GLY A 143 -22.10 7.84 -14.49
C GLY A 143 -21.16 7.62 -15.66
N GLN A 144 -20.21 8.52 -15.88
CA GLN A 144 -19.22 8.40 -16.94
C GLN A 144 -17.83 8.19 -16.36
N LYS A 145 -16.97 7.49 -17.09
CA LYS A 145 -15.53 7.45 -16.80
C LYS A 145 -15.03 8.89 -16.58
N PRO A 146 -14.31 9.20 -15.48
CA PRO A 146 -13.54 8.28 -14.65
C PRO A 146 -14.28 7.65 -13.45
N THR A 147 -15.61 7.78 -13.36
CA THR A 147 -16.35 7.07 -12.30
C THR A 147 -16.27 5.54 -12.52
N PRO A 148 -16.09 4.74 -11.45
CA PRO A 148 -15.83 3.30 -11.56
C PRO A 148 -17.08 2.45 -11.82
N TYR A 149 -18.27 3.07 -11.83
CA TYR A 149 -19.53 2.34 -11.72
C TYR A 149 -19.80 1.39 -12.89
N LEU A 150 -19.37 1.73 -14.10
CA LEU A 150 -19.55 0.88 -15.28
C LEU A 150 -18.83 -0.47 -15.10
N PHE A 151 -17.57 -0.42 -14.68
CA PHE A 151 -16.76 -1.62 -14.46
C PHE A 151 -17.25 -2.42 -13.25
N LEU A 152 -17.58 -1.75 -12.15
CA LEU A 152 -18.14 -2.42 -10.97
C LEU A 152 -19.44 -3.15 -11.28
N TYR A 153 -20.31 -2.55 -12.08
CA TYR A 153 -21.54 -3.18 -12.52
C TYR A 153 -21.25 -4.41 -13.40
N ALA A 154 -20.30 -4.32 -14.33
CA ALA A 154 -19.88 -5.47 -15.13
C ALA A 154 -19.38 -6.62 -14.24
N ALA A 155 -18.49 -6.35 -13.28
CA ALA A 155 -18.00 -7.35 -12.33
C ALA A 155 -19.13 -7.97 -11.50
N HIS A 156 -20.08 -7.16 -11.02
CA HIS A 156 -21.26 -7.63 -10.30
C HIS A 156 -22.13 -8.56 -11.16
N GLN A 157 -22.39 -8.20 -12.44
CA GLN A 157 -23.14 -9.07 -13.36
C GLN A 157 -22.43 -10.39 -13.66
N LEU A 158 -21.10 -10.37 -13.72
CA LEU A 158 -20.28 -11.58 -13.86
C LEU A 158 -20.24 -12.43 -12.58
N GLY A 159 -20.60 -11.85 -11.42
CA GLY A 159 -20.47 -12.49 -10.12
C GLY A 159 -19.00 -12.64 -9.67
N VAL A 160 -18.11 -11.79 -10.17
CA VAL A 160 -16.67 -11.81 -9.88
C VAL A 160 -16.29 -10.58 -9.05
N PRO A 161 -15.55 -10.73 -7.93
CA PRO A 161 -15.07 -9.58 -7.15
C PRO A 161 -14.16 -8.67 -7.99
N PRO A 162 -14.22 -7.32 -7.83
CA PRO A 162 -13.42 -6.40 -8.65
C PRO A 162 -11.91 -6.66 -8.61
N CYS A 163 -11.34 -7.06 -7.47
CA CYS A 163 -9.90 -7.37 -7.38
C CYS A 163 -9.47 -8.67 -8.09
N ARG A 164 -10.42 -9.42 -8.67
CA ARG A 164 -10.18 -10.56 -9.56
C ARG A 164 -10.60 -10.28 -11.00
N CYS A 165 -10.93 -9.03 -11.30
CA CYS A 165 -11.20 -8.56 -12.63
C CYS A 165 -9.97 -7.83 -13.19
N LEU A 166 -9.72 -8.04 -14.47
CA LEU A 166 -8.78 -7.28 -15.26
C LEU A 166 -9.56 -6.47 -16.30
N VAL A 167 -9.18 -5.22 -16.52
CA VAL A 167 -9.76 -4.32 -17.51
C VAL A 167 -8.76 -4.05 -18.62
N ILE A 168 -9.20 -4.09 -19.87
CA ILE A 168 -8.39 -3.66 -21.02
C ILE A 168 -8.97 -2.36 -21.58
N GLU A 169 -8.15 -1.32 -21.66
CA GLU A 169 -8.59 0.06 -21.93
C GLU A 169 -7.53 0.86 -22.71
N ASP A 170 -7.93 1.83 -23.53
CA ASP A 170 -7.04 2.70 -24.32
C ASP A 170 -7.06 4.19 -23.91
N THR A 171 -7.91 4.56 -22.93
CA THR A 171 -8.07 5.94 -22.45
C THR A 171 -7.65 6.17 -20.99
N ALA A 172 -7.08 7.35 -20.70
CA ALA A 172 -6.70 7.75 -19.35
C ALA A 172 -7.87 7.73 -18.36
N SER A 173 -9.05 8.21 -18.76
CA SER A 173 -10.23 8.23 -17.90
C SER A 173 -10.81 6.84 -17.65
N GLY A 174 -10.69 5.92 -18.61
CA GLY A 174 -11.04 4.51 -18.41
C GLY A 174 -10.07 3.81 -17.46
N ILE A 175 -8.76 4.07 -17.59
CA ILE A 175 -7.75 3.54 -16.68
C ILE A 175 -8.00 4.02 -15.25
N GLU A 176 -8.24 5.32 -15.07
CA GLU A 176 -8.60 5.90 -13.77
C GLU A 176 -9.88 5.26 -13.18
N ALA A 177 -10.89 5.02 -14.01
CA ALA A 177 -12.12 4.34 -13.59
C ALA A 177 -11.87 2.89 -13.15
N ALA A 178 -11.03 2.15 -13.87
CA ALA A 178 -10.72 0.76 -13.56
C ALA A 178 -9.87 0.63 -12.27
N HIS A 179 -8.87 1.50 -12.07
CA HIS A 179 -8.14 1.57 -10.80
C HIS A 179 -9.06 1.98 -9.64
N SER A 180 -9.96 2.94 -9.87
CA SER A 180 -10.98 3.34 -8.89
C SER A 180 -11.98 2.23 -8.56
N ALA A 181 -12.17 1.28 -9.47
CA ALA A 181 -12.94 0.05 -9.26
C ALA A 181 -12.13 -1.03 -8.51
N GLY A 182 -10.82 -0.85 -8.34
CA GLY A 182 -9.92 -1.81 -7.71
C GLY A 182 -9.54 -2.99 -8.61
N MET A 183 -9.63 -2.80 -9.92
CA MET A 183 -9.34 -3.83 -10.94
C MET A 183 -7.92 -3.68 -11.46
N VAL A 184 -7.34 -4.78 -11.96
CA VAL A 184 -6.07 -4.73 -12.72
C VAL A 184 -6.36 -4.11 -14.08
N VAL A 185 -5.46 -3.30 -14.62
CA VAL A 185 -5.70 -2.51 -15.83
C VAL A 185 -4.57 -2.71 -16.82
N ILE A 186 -4.94 -3.06 -18.05
CA ILE A 186 -4.04 -3.19 -19.18
C ILE A 186 -4.34 -2.04 -20.14
N GLY A 187 -3.34 -1.19 -20.35
CA GLY A 187 -3.41 -0.06 -21.27
C GLY A 187 -3.03 -0.48 -22.68
N LEU A 188 -3.89 -0.24 -23.67
CA LEU A 188 -3.58 -0.51 -25.08
C LEU A 188 -3.15 0.75 -25.86
N GLY A 189 -2.08 0.62 -26.62
CA GLY A 189 -1.55 1.63 -27.53
C GLY A 189 -0.19 2.19 -27.13
N LEU A 190 0.07 3.44 -27.49
CA LEU A 190 1.35 4.12 -27.23
C LEU A 190 1.12 5.50 -26.61
N GLY A 191 2.02 5.90 -25.71
CA GLY A 191 2.13 7.26 -25.17
C GLY A 191 1.71 7.42 -23.72
N GLU A 192 1.94 8.63 -23.17
CA GLU A 192 1.75 8.94 -21.75
C GLU A 192 0.31 8.77 -21.25
N ARG A 193 -0.69 8.83 -22.15
CA ARG A 193 -2.12 8.75 -21.78
C ARG A 193 -2.54 7.40 -21.16
N ILE A 194 -1.78 6.35 -21.40
CA ILE A 194 -2.03 5.00 -20.86
C ILE A 194 -0.96 4.56 -19.87
N ALA A 195 0.02 5.43 -19.58
CA ALA A 195 1.16 5.11 -18.73
C ALA A 195 0.78 4.74 -17.28
N ALA A 196 -0.42 5.15 -16.85
CA ALA A 196 -0.94 4.82 -15.52
C ALA A 196 -1.46 3.37 -15.39
N ALA A 197 -1.57 2.60 -16.48
CA ALA A 197 -2.03 1.22 -16.43
C ALA A 197 -1.02 0.29 -15.73
N ASP A 198 -1.47 -0.85 -15.23
CA ASP A 198 -0.60 -1.83 -14.56
C ASP A 198 0.36 -2.55 -15.53
N LEU A 199 -0.04 -2.66 -16.80
CA LEU A 199 0.77 -3.13 -17.91
C LEU A 199 0.32 -2.41 -19.18
N VAL A 200 1.28 -1.97 -20.00
CA VAL A 200 1.02 -1.31 -21.28
C VAL A 200 1.43 -2.22 -22.42
N LEU A 201 0.51 -2.47 -23.36
CA LEU A 201 0.75 -3.27 -24.56
C LEU A 201 0.43 -2.43 -25.81
N PRO A 202 1.19 -2.58 -26.91
CA PRO A 202 0.91 -1.84 -28.14
C PRO A 202 -0.44 -2.21 -28.77
N ASP A 203 -0.76 -3.50 -28.73
CA ASP A 203 -2.00 -4.12 -29.21
C ASP A 203 -2.17 -5.50 -28.55
N LEU A 204 -3.15 -6.29 -29.02
CA LEU A 204 -3.42 -7.64 -28.52
C LEU A 204 -2.86 -8.75 -29.43
N GLU A 205 -2.04 -8.40 -30.43
CA GLU A 205 -1.43 -9.38 -31.33
C GLU A 205 -0.44 -10.25 -30.54
N ASP A 206 -0.61 -11.58 -30.63
CA ASP A 206 0.18 -12.58 -29.90
C ASP A 206 0.17 -12.51 -28.36
N VAL A 207 -0.74 -11.74 -27.78
CA VAL A 207 -0.99 -11.70 -26.33
C VAL A 207 -1.79 -12.92 -25.89
N THR A 208 -1.35 -13.56 -24.80
CA THR A 208 -2.02 -14.68 -24.13
C THR A 208 -2.67 -14.23 -22.82
N PHE A 209 -3.50 -15.09 -22.22
CA PHE A 209 -4.06 -14.81 -20.89
C PHE A 209 -2.95 -14.68 -19.84
N GLU A 210 -1.91 -15.52 -19.90
CA GLU A 210 -0.77 -15.48 -18.99
C GLU A 210 -0.03 -14.13 -19.03
N ASP A 211 0.13 -13.53 -20.21
CA ASP A 211 0.75 -12.21 -20.34
C ASP A 211 -0.07 -11.12 -19.62
N LEU A 212 -1.40 -11.25 -19.63
CA LEU A 212 -2.32 -10.33 -18.98
C LEU A 212 -2.39 -10.57 -17.46
N SER A 213 -2.50 -11.83 -17.03
CA SER A 213 -2.61 -12.19 -15.61
C SER A 213 -1.35 -11.83 -14.83
N TYR A 214 -0.19 -11.77 -15.51
CA TYR A 214 1.06 -11.33 -14.91
C TYR A 214 0.95 -9.95 -14.25
N ALA A 215 0.15 -9.02 -14.78
CA ALA A 215 -0.08 -7.71 -14.17
C ALA A 215 -0.70 -7.80 -12.75
N ALA A 216 -1.42 -8.88 -12.45
CA ALA A 216 -2.02 -9.12 -11.13
C ALA A 216 -1.00 -9.54 -10.06
N THR A 217 0.21 -9.95 -10.46
CA THR A 217 1.27 -10.40 -9.53
C THR A 217 1.88 -9.28 -8.68
N TRP A 218 1.44 -8.04 -8.89
CA TRP A 218 1.78 -6.89 -8.07
C TRP A 218 0.75 -6.58 -6.97
N ARG A 219 -0.33 -7.37 -6.85
CA ARG A 219 -1.41 -7.08 -5.90
C ARG A 219 -1.66 -8.23 -4.95
N VAL A 220 -1.52 -7.96 -3.66
CA VAL A 220 -2.00 -8.87 -2.61
C VAL A 220 -3.43 -8.50 -2.31
N SER A 221 -4.38 -9.39 -2.64
CA SER A 221 -5.81 -9.09 -2.56
C SER A 221 -6.55 -9.89 -1.49
N GLU A 222 -7.59 -9.26 -0.95
CA GLU A 222 -8.63 -9.78 -0.07
C GLU A 222 -10.00 -9.42 -0.68
N PRO A 223 -10.63 -10.34 -1.44
CA PRO A 223 -11.89 -10.08 -2.14
C PRO A 223 -13.11 -10.07 -1.22
N GLU A 224 -12.98 -10.54 0.02
CA GLU A 224 -14.06 -10.60 0.98
C GLU A 224 -13.48 -10.42 2.39
N PHE A 225 -14.25 -9.75 3.26
CA PHE A 225 -13.86 -9.60 4.65
C PHE A 225 -14.25 -10.84 5.46
N ILE A 226 -13.26 -11.58 5.94
CA ILE A 226 -13.46 -12.74 6.80
C ILE A 226 -12.86 -12.44 8.18
N PRO A 227 -13.68 -12.20 9.22
CA PRO A 227 -13.22 -11.82 10.55
C PRO A 227 -12.14 -12.72 11.16
N ALA A 228 -12.21 -14.04 10.89
CA ALA A 228 -11.26 -15.02 11.40
C ALA A 228 -9.82 -14.82 10.90
N TYR A 229 -9.63 -14.11 9.78
CA TYR A 229 -8.31 -13.82 9.21
C TYR A 229 -7.81 -12.41 9.51
N GLN A 230 -8.54 -11.61 10.28
CA GLN A 230 -8.21 -10.19 10.51
C GLN A 230 -6.77 -9.98 10.99
N HIS A 231 -6.31 -10.68 12.04
CA HIS A 231 -4.94 -10.51 12.57
C HIS A 231 -3.84 -10.95 11.58
N TYR A 232 -4.14 -11.96 10.77
CA TYR A 232 -3.26 -12.39 9.69
C TYR A 232 -3.16 -11.28 8.63
N ARG A 233 -4.31 -10.71 8.23
CA ARG A 233 -4.41 -9.66 7.21
C ARG A 233 -3.78 -8.35 7.64
N GLU A 234 -3.88 -8.00 8.92
CA GLU A 234 -3.15 -6.87 9.50
C GLU A 234 -1.64 -6.98 9.30
N THR A 235 -1.09 -8.19 9.35
CA THR A 235 0.35 -8.42 9.13
C THR A 235 0.67 -8.39 7.63
N ILE A 236 -0.10 -9.13 6.82
CA ILE A 236 0.11 -9.22 5.36
C ILE A 236 0.02 -7.86 4.67
N PHE A 237 -0.86 -6.98 5.16
CA PHE A 237 -1.07 -5.62 4.66
C PHE A 237 -0.32 -4.56 5.45
N THR A 238 0.76 -4.92 6.16
CA THR A 238 1.66 -3.95 6.78
C THR A 238 2.24 -3.04 5.71
N GLN A 239 2.26 -1.74 5.99
CA GLN A 239 2.86 -0.69 5.16
C GLN A 239 3.98 -0.01 5.93
N GLY A 240 4.92 0.63 5.23
CA GLY A 240 6.01 1.37 5.86
C GLY A 240 6.91 2.01 4.82
N ASN A 241 7.98 2.66 5.29
CA ASN A 241 8.87 3.45 4.45
C ASN A 241 10.33 3.47 4.91
N GLY A 242 10.70 2.57 5.83
CA GLY A 242 12.03 2.53 6.41
C GLY A 242 12.27 3.48 7.57
N TYR A 243 11.33 4.39 7.87
CA TYR A 243 11.33 5.16 9.12
C TYR A 243 10.30 4.59 10.10
N LEU A 244 9.12 4.23 9.58
CA LEU A 244 8.04 3.62 10.35
C LEU A 244 7.41 2.43 9.61
N GLY A 245 6.73 1.59 10.38
CA GLY A 245 5.84 0.55 9.89
C GLY A 245 4.50 0.63 10.60
N THR A 246 3.42 0.40 9.86
CA THR A 246 2.05 0.44 10.36
C THR A 246 1.28 -0.76 9.87
N ARG A 247 0.59 -1.45 10.78
CA ARG A 247 -0.18 -2.65 10.46
C ARG A 247 -1.33 -2.32 9.53
N GLY A 248 -1.72 -3.31 8.73
CA GLY A 248 -2.90 -3.31 7.89
C GLY A 248 -4.22 -3.38 8.68
N THR A 249 -4.40 -2.63 9.75
CA THR A 249 -5.70 -2.49 10.44
C THR A 249 -6.70 -1.67 9.62
N LEU A 250 -7.97 -1.71 10.02
CA LEU A 250 -9.05 -0.97 9.37
C LEU A 250 -9.18 0.43 9.97
N GLU A 251 -9.47 1.43 9.13
CA GLU A 251 -9.50 2.84 9.51
C GLU A 251 -10.53 3.16 10.62
N GLU A 252 -11.66 2.47 10.62
CA GLU A 252 -12.80 2.61 11.55
C GLU A 252 -12.68 1.78 12.83
N ARG A 253 -11.60 0.99 12.92
CA ARG A 253 -11.36 -0.10 13.88
C ARG A 253 -12.32 -1.27 13.76
N TYR A 254 -11.86 -2.43 14.21
CA TYR A 254 -12.64 -3.65 14.32
C TYR A 254 -12.48 -4.26 15.72
N PRO A 255 -13.50 -4.95 16.26
CA PRO A 255 -13.36 -5.62 17.55
C PRO A 255 -12.11 -6.51 17.61
N PHE A 256 -11.26 -6.24 18.61
CA PHE A 256 -10.02 -6.97 18.88
C PHE A 256 -8.95 -6.85 17.79
N ASP A 257 -9.01 -5.88 16.88
CA ASP A 257 -7.89 -5.60 15.98
C ASP A 257 -6.61 -5.25 16.76
N GLN A 258 -5.46 -5.54 16.16
CA GLN A 258 -4.17 -5.21 16.74
C GLN A 258 -3.55 -4.04 16.01
N GLN A 259 -4.06 -2.83 16.26
CA GLN A 259 -3.47 -1.62 15.73
C GLN A 259 -2.05 -1.42 16.27
N ALA A 260 -1.10 -1.31 15.36
CA ALA A 260 0.26 -0.95 15.72
C ALA A 260 0.89 -0.08 14.65
N THR A 261 1.55 0.98 15.11
CA THR A 261 2.52 1.73 14.34
C THR A 261 3.81 1.77 15.14
N PHE A 262 4.94 1.47 14.52
CA PHE A 262 6.25 1.53 15.14
C PHE A 262 7.14 2.48 14.36
N VAL A 263 7.88 3.31 15.08
CA VAL A 263 8.96 4.14 14.51
C VAL A 263 10.27 3.51 14.92
N HIS A 264 11.19 3.36 13.97
CA HIS A 264 12.52 2.83 14.23
C HIS A 264 13.18 3.56 15.41
N GLY A 265 13.82 2.78 16.29
CA GLY A 265 14.55 3.32 17.44
C GLY A 265 13.69 3.97 18.54
N PHE A 266 12.36 3.97 18.42
CA PHE A 266 11.46 4.54 19.43
C PHE A 266 11.17 3.54 20.56
N TRP A 267 12.24 3.17 21.26
CA TRP A 267 12.25 2.18 22.34
C TRP A 267 11.74 2.74 23.66
N ASP A 268 11.01 1.93 24.42
CA ASP A 268 10.70 2.16 25.83
C ASP A 268 10.88 0.89 26.65
N ASP A 269 11.18 1.04 27.94
CA ASP A 269 11.40 -0.09 28.82
C ASP A 269 10.08 -0.50 29.47
N ALA A 270 9.73 -1.78 29.41
CA ALA A 270 8.64 -2.31 30.21
C ALA A 270 9.13 -2.53 31.65
N PRO A 271 8.37 -2.11 32.68
CA PRO A 271 8.75 -2.39 34.06
C PRO A 271 8.96 -3.89 34.28
N ILE A 272 10.22 -4.24 34.60
CA ILE A 272 10.68 -5.52 35.19
C ILE A 272 11.15 -6.61 34.20
N VAL A 273 11.12 -6.49 32.86
CA VAL A 273 11.54 -7.65 32.02
C VAL A 273 12.30 -7.35 30.71
N PHE A 274 11.95 -6.37 29.89
CA PHE A 274 12.57 -6.15 28.57
C PHE A 274 12.35 -4.73 28.02
N THR A 275 13.18 -4.34 27.06
CA THR A 275 12.98 -3.15 26.21
C THR A 275 12.14 -3.56 25.00
N GLU A 276 11.29 -2.69 24.46
CA GLU A 276 10.55 -2.96 23.22
C GLU A 276 10.25 -1.69 22.43
N LEU A 277 9.96 -1.83 21.13
CA LEU A 277 9.46 -0.70 20.34
C LEU A 277 8.10 -0.28 20.86
N ALA A 278 7.97 0.99 21.27
CA ALA A 278 6.71 1.51 21.75
C ALA A 278 5.73 1.69 20.58
N ASN A 279 4.52 1.14 20.70
CA ASN A 279 3.43 1.40 19.76
C ASN A 279 3.08 2.89 19.82
N VAL A 280 3.23 3.59 18.70
CA VAL A 280 3.02 5.04 18.60
C VAL A 280 1.54 5.35 18.28
N PRO A 281 1.08 6.60 18.47
CA PRO A 281 -0.32 6.95 18.27
C PRO A 281 -0.87 6.51 16.91
N ASP A 282 -2.10 6.03 16.90
CA ASP A 282 -2.78 5.55 15.70
C ASP A 282 -3.15 6.73 14.79
N TRP A 283 -2.45 6.80 13.66
CA TRP A 283 -2.61 7.84 12.66
C TRP A 283 -3.71 7.53 11.65
N ALA A 284 -4.18 6.28 11.54
CA ALA A 284 -5.14 5.86 10.50
C ALA A 284 -6.60 6.01 10.96
N ALA A 285 -6.84 6.26 12.26
CA ALA A 285 -8.16 6.33 12.84
C ALA A 285 -9.11 7.36 12.19
N ILE A 286 -10.28 6.88 11.76
CA ILE A 286 -11.42 7.67 11.27
C ILE A 286 -12.73 7.06 11.78
N GLU A 287 -13.62 7.86 12.34
CA GLU A 287 -15.02 7.47 12.60
C GLU A 287 -15.93 8.11 11.55
N ILE A 288 -16.69 7.30 10.82
CA ILE A 288 -17.69 7.78 9.85
C ILE A 288 -19.09 7.50 10.41
N ARG A 289 -19.97 8.50 10.37
CA ARG A 289 -21.40 8.36 10.65
C ARG A 289 -22.22 8.84 9.46
N VAL A 290 -23.24 8.06 9.09
CA VAL A 290 -24.21 8.41 8.06
C VAL A 290 -25.58 8.52 8.72
N ASN A 291 -26.19 9.71 8.63
CA ASN A 291 -27.46 10.04 9.29
C ASN A 291 -27.45 9.71 10.80
N GLY A 292 -26.31 9.93 11.46
CA GLY A 292 -26.11 9.66 12.89
C GLY A 292 -25.67 8.22 13.24
N HIS A 293 -25.73 7.28 12.29
CA HIS A 293 -25.35 5.88 12.51
C HIS A 293 -23.87 5.66 12.17
N ARG A 294 -23.11 5.08 13.12
CA ARG A 294 -21.69 4.79 12.92
C ARG A 294 -21.48 3.63 11.96
N PHE A 295 -20.64 3.83 10.95
CA PHE A 295 -20.14 2.77 10.10
C PHE A 295 -19.25 1.81 10.89
N ARG A 296 -19.57 0.50 10.82
CA ARG A 296 -18.75 -0.58 11.35
C ARG A 296 -18.93 -1.85 10.51
N LEU A 297 -17.86 -2.63 10.30
CA LEU A 297 -17.97 -3.91 9.58
C LEU A 297 -18.74 -5.00 10.34
N ASP A 298 -18.77 -4.94 11.67
CA ASP A 298 -19.55 -5.86 12.50
C ASP A 298 -21.02 -5.42 12.69
N GLN A 299 -21.41 -4.27 12.15
CA GLN A 299 -22.77 -3.72 12.25
C GLN A 299 -23.22 -3.14 10.91
N GLY A 300 -24.01 -3.91 10.15
CA GLY A 300 -24.49 -3.52 8.83
C GLY A 300 -24.44 -4.67 7.85
N LEU A 301 -25.00 -4.47 6.66
CA LEU A 301 -24.78 -5.35 5.52
C LEU A 301 -23.60 -4.81 4.72
N ILE A 302 -22.59 -5.66 4.51
CA ILE A 302 -21.43 -5.36 3.66
C ILE A 302 -21.62 -6.04 2.31
N THR A 303 -21.50 -5.26 1.24
CA THR A 303 -21.52 -5.72 -0.14
C THR A 303 -20.34 -5.09 -0.89
N ASP A 304 -19.98 -5.63 -2.05
CA ASP A 304 -18.93 -5.09 -2.93
C ASP A 304 -17.59 -4.83 -2.21
N TYR A 305 -17.25 -5.67 -1.23
CA TYR A 305 -16.00 -5.55 -0.48
C TYR A 305 -14.81 -5.93 -1.36
N SER A 306 -13.73 -5.17 -1.26
CA SER A 306 -12.44 -5.52 -1.82
C SER A 306 -11.36 -4.76 -1.09
N ARG A 307 -10.26 -5.43 -0.76
CA ARG A 307 -9.07 -4.80 -0.20
C ARG A 307 -7.84 -5.35 -0.88
N PHE A 308 -6.89 -4.50 -1.26
CA PHE A 308 -5.62 -4.99 -1.80
C PHE A 308 -4.48 -4.03 -1.49
N LEU A 309 -3.29 -4.59 -1.34
CA LEU A 309 -2.04 -3.85 -1.27
C LEU A 309 -1.39 -3.91 -2.64
N ASP A 310 -1.13 -2.75 -3.23
CA ASP A 310 -0.33 -2.62 -4.44
C ASP A 310 1.15 -2.58 -4.07
N LEU A 311 1.89 -3.61 -4.47
CA LEU A 311 3.30 -3.77 -4.16
C LEU A 311 4.18 -2.82 -4.96
N ARG A 312 3.71 -2.32 -6.12
CA ARG A 312 4.45 -1.34 -6.94
C ARG A 312 4.52 0.03 -6.28
N THR A 313 3.54 0.38 -5.46
CA THR A 313 3.39 1.75 -4.93
C THR A 313 3.25 1.77 -3.41
N GLY A 314 3.16 0.60 -2.77
CA GLY A 314 2.92 0.46 -1.33
C GLY A 314 1.57 0.99 -0.86
N VAL A 315 0.64 1.29 -1.78
CA VAL A 315 -0.67 1.84 -1.43
C VAL A 315 -1.65 0.71 -1.12
N LEU A 316 -2.31 0.85 0.02
CA LEU A 316 -3.38 -0.04 0.44
C LEU A 316 -4.72 0.58 0.04
N HIS A 317 -5.48 -0.19 -0.73
CA HIS A 317 -6.82 0.14 -1.18
C HIS A 317 -7.85 -0.69 -0.43
N ARG A 318 -8.96 -0.07 -0.03
CA ARG A 318 -10.13 -0.78 0.49
C ARG A 318 -11.41 -0.13 0.00
N ARG A 319 -12.28 -0.93 -0.62
CA ARG A 319 -13.60 -0.52 -1.09
C ARG A 319 -14.66 -1.41 -0.46
N LEU A 320 -15.80 -0.82 -0.14
CA LEU A 320 -17.00 -1.56 0.22
C LEU A 320 -18.25 -0.70 0.06
N ARG A 321 -19.41 -1.37 0.01
CA ARG A 321 -20.71 -0.77 0.23
C ARG A 321 -21.25 -1.20 1.58
N TRP A 322 -21.59 -0.22 2.42
CA TRP A 322 -22.20 -0.46 3.73
C TRP A 322 -23.65 -0.02 3.73
N THR A 323 -24.54 -0.91 4.18
CA THR A 323 -25.96 -0.60 4.36
C THR A 323 -26.36 -0.79 5.82
N HIS A 324 -26.92 0.26 6.44
CA HIS A 324 -27.46 0.15 7.79
C HIS A 324 -28.74 -0.72 7.79
N LEU A 325 -28.78 -1.77 8.62
CA LEU A 325 -29.84 -2.79 8.59
C LEU A 325 -31.24 -2.25 8.89
N GLU A 326 -31.37 -1.22 9.74
CA GLU A 326 -32.69 -0.71 10.15
C GLU A 326 -33.24 0.41 9.24
N HIS A 327 -32.36 1.10 8.50
CA HIS A 327 -32.73 2.29 7.72
C HIS A 327 -32.50 2.14 6.21
N GLY A 328 -31.78 1.10 5.77
CA GLY A 328 -31.55 0.80 4.36
C GLY A 328 -30.60 1.77 3.65
N SER A 329 -30.07 2.79 4.34
CA SER A 329 -29.12 3.75 3.80
C SER A 329 -27.80 3.07 3.41
N ALA A 330 -27.57 2.93 2.10
CA ALA A 330 -26.33 2.43 1.51
C ALA A 330 -25.30 3.54 1.19
N VAL A 331 -24.06 3.37 1.63
CA VAL A 331 -22.96 4.28 1.32
C VAL A 331 -21.79 3.48 0.71
N ASP A 332 -21.24 4.00 -0.38
CA ASP A 332 -19.99 3.51 -0.95
C ASP A 332 -18.82 4.20 -0.26
N LEU A 333 -17.88 3.40 0.24
CA LEU A 333 -16.65 3.84 0.89
C LEU A 333 -15.44 3.33 0.10
N HIS A 334 -14.50 4.23 -0.18
CA HIS A 334 -13.23 3.88 -0.79
C HIS A 334 -12.09 4.57 -0.04
N PHE A 335 -11.23 3.76 0.58
CA PHE A 335 -10.06 4.17 1.33
C PHE A 335 -8.80 3.89 0.50
N LEU A 336 -7.89 4.84 0.49
CA LEU A 336 -6.52 4.68 0.00
C LEU A 336 -5.59 5.20 1.08
N ARG A 337 -4.53 4.48 1.43
CA ARG A 337 -3.55 4.99 2.37
C ARG A 337 -2.15 4.49 2.10
N PHE A 338 -1.14 5.28 2.46
CA PHE A 338 0.27 4.91 2.38
C PHE A 338 1.13 5.82 3.28
N PRO A 339 2.11 5.25 4.02
CA PRO A 339 3.31 5.99 4.42
C PRO A 339 4.13 6.31 3.16
N SER A 340 4.53 7.56 2.99
CA SER A 340 5.29 7.98 1.80
C SER A 340 6.70 7.40 1.85
N LEU A 341 7.14 6.79 0.74
CA LEU A 341 8.51 6.33 0.59
C LEU A 341 9.48 7.50 0.31
N ALA A 342 9.02 8.53 -0.41
CA ALA A 342 9.79 9.73 -0.73
C ALA A 342 9.91 10.70 0.45
N GLU A 343 8.91 10.72 1.32
CA GLU A 343 8.82 11.61 2.48
C GLU A 343 8.64 10.78 3.75
N PRO A 344 9.73 10.30 4.38
CA PRO A 344 9.67 9.28 5.43
C PRO A 344 8.83 9.67 6.66
N HIS A 345 8.67 10.97 6.91
CA HIS A 345 7.87 11.52 8.02
C HIS A 345 6.39 11.71 7.69
N VAL A 346 5.95 11.47 6.44
CA VAL A 346 4.59 11.76 5.96
C VAL A 346 3.80 10.47 5.73
N MET A 347 2.56 10.44 6.22
CA MET A 347 1.57 9.41 5.90
C MET A 347 0.31 10.07 5.34
N VAL A 348 -0.33 9.42 4.37
CA VAL A 348 -1.50 9.93 3.66
C VAL A 348 -2.63 8.90 3.71
N LEU A 349 -3.85 9.36 3.98
CA LEU A 349 -5.08 8.58 3.89
C LEU A 349 -6.14 9.42 3.15
N ARG A 350 -6.67 8.90 2.06
CA ARG A 350 -7.83 9.45 1.34
C ARG A 350 -9.05 8.57 1.56
N VAL A 351 -10.18 9.17 1.89
CA VAL A 351 -11.47 8.49 1.92
C VAL A 351 -12.48 9.18 1.01
N HIS A 352 -13.10 8.39 0.14
CA HIS A 352 -14.29 8.78 -0.62
C HIS A 352 -15.54 8.21 0.05
N ILE A 353 -16.55 9.05 0.22
CA ILE A 353 -17.84 8.68 0.81
C ILE A 353 -18.94 9.14 -0.13
N THR A 354 -19.72 8.19 -0.66
CA THR A 354 -20.80 8.48 -1.62
C THR A 354 -22.10 7.82 -1.18
N PRO A 355 -23.13 8.58 -0.77
CA PRO A 355 -24.49 8.05 -0.60
C PRO A 355 -25.03 7.56 -1.94
N VAL A 356 -25.60 6.37 -2.00
CA VAL A 356 -25.98 5.75 -3.29
C VAL A 356 -27.28 6.34 -3.85
N ASP A 357 -28.40 6.12 -3.16
CA ASP A 357 -29.75 6.41 -3.66
C ASP A 357 -30.56 7.36 -2.75
N PHE A 358 -29.89 8.05 -1.83
CA PHE A 358 -30.52 9.01 -0.90
C PHE A 358 -29.58 10.17 -0.57
N PRO A 359 -30.13 11.36 -0.25
CA PRO A 359 -29.35 12.41 0.38
C PRO A 359 -28.99 12.03 1.82
N ALA A 360 -27.78 12.34 2.25
CA ALA A 360 -27.28 11.99 3.57
C ALA A 360 -26.56 13.15 4.26
N GLN A 361 -26.70 13.21 5.57
CA GLN A 361 -25.72 13.90 6.40
C GLN A 361 -24.61 12.91 6.74
N VAL A 362 -23.37 13.27 6.43
CA VAL A 362 -22.17 12.50 6.75
C VAL A 362 -21.35 13.27 7.77
N ASP A 363 -21.08 12.65 8.91
CA ASP A 363 -20.21 13.19 9.95
C ASP A 363 -18.95 12.32 10.02
N VAL A 364 -17.79 12.91 9.75
CA VAL A 364 -16.49 12.24 9.78
C VAL A 364 -15.64 12.84 10.89
N ARG A 365 -15.18 12.00 11.83
CA ARG A 365 -14.19 12.38 12.83
C ARG A 365 -12.86 11.75 12.47
N VAL A 366 -11.92 12.58 12.06
CA VAL A 366 -10.53 12.17 11.84
C VAL A 366 -9.74 12.42 13.11
N MET A 367 -8.94 11.44 13.56
CA MET A 367 -8.29 11.50 14.88
C MET A 367 -6.86 10.95 14.87
N LEU A 368 -6.04 11.43 15.79
CA LEU A 368 -4.78 10.81 16.20
C LEU A 368 -5.01 10.19 17.58
N ASP A 369 -4.90 8.88 17.74
CA ASP A 369 -5.23 8.24 19.02
C ASP A 369 -4.00 7.72 19.75
N SER A 370 -3.70 8.32 20.91
CA SER A 370 -2.60 7.90 21.78
C SER A 370 -2.97 6.79 22.77
N HIS A 371 -4.21 6.30 22.79
CA HIS A 371 -4.62 5.14 23.61
C HIS A 371 -4.22 3.82 22.95
N VAL A 372 -2.94 3.68 22.69
CA VAL A 372 -2.30 2.50 22.11
C VAL A 372 -1.54 1.74 23.19
N GLU A 373 -1.43 0.43 23.01
CA GLU A 373 -0.71 -0.45 23.93
C GLU A 373 0.14 -1.47 23.17
N ASN A 374 1.15 -1.99 23.87
CA ASN A 374 1.90 -3.18 23.51
C ASN A 374 1.31 -4.35 24.30
N GLN A 375 0.28 -5.01 23.75
CA GLN A 375 -0.34 -6.21 24.34
C GLN A 375 -0.66 -6.09 25.85
N GLY A 376 -1.27 -4.97 26.24
CA GLY A 376 -1.63 -4.65 27.63
C GLY A 376 -0.64 -3.76 28.39
N LEU A 377 0.48 -3.36 27.77
CA LEU A 377 1.45 -2.42 28.33
C LEU A 377 1.32 -1.03 27.69
N LEU A 378 1.28 0.00 28.53
CA LEU A 378 1.22 1.40 28.09
C LEU A 378 2.61 2.03 28.16
N HIS A 379 3.15 2.41 27.00
CA HIS A 379 4.46 3.06 26.88
C HIS A 379 4.41 4.56 26.77
N LEU A 380 3.23 5.17 26.63
CA LEU A 380 3.11 6.60 26.35
C LEU A 380 2.38 7.38 27.45
N HIS A 381 2.76 8.66 27.54
CA HIS A 381 2.03 9.73 28.20
C HIS A 381 1.81 10.88 27.22
N THR A 382 0.57 11.34 27.06
CA THR A 382 0.25 12.56 26.31
C THR A 382 0.66 13.77 27.14
N LEU A 383 1.59 14.58 26.63
CA LEU A 383 2.07 15.80 27.27
C LEU A 383 1.23 17.02 26.91
N SER A 384 0.92 17.15 25.63
CA SER A 384 0.10 18.23 25.09
C SER A 384 -0.62 17.77 23.84
N GLN A 385 -1.68 18.50 23.48
CA GLN A 385 -2.44 18.31 22.27
C GLN A 385 -3.08 19.63 21.85
N TYR A 386 -3.49 19.70 20.60
CA TYR A 386 -4.21 20.84 20.05
C TYR A 386 -5.14 20.37 18.93
N SER A 387 -6.14 21.20 18.64
CA SER A 387 -7.07 20.96 17.55
C SER A 387 -7.79 22.25 17.16
N ASP A 388 -7.88 22.50 15.86
CA ASP A 388 -8.70 23.53 15.24
C ASP A 388 -9.45 22.97 14.02
N GLU A 389 -10.03 23.84 13.19
CA GLU A 389 -10.83 23.47 12.01
C GLU A 389 -10.01 22.85 10.84
N HIS A 390 -8.68 22.95 10.87
CA HIS A 390 -7.80 22.50 9.80
C HIS A 390 -6.72 21.53 10.27
N GLN A 391 -6.20 21.71 11.49
CA GLN A 391 -5.08 20.96 12.02
C GLN A 391 -5.37 20.43 13.42
N ALA A 392 -4.87 19.24 13.72
CA ALA A 392 -4.86 18.67 15.06
C ALA A 392 -3.54 17.95 15.30
N GLY A 393 -3.10 17.85 16.55
CA GLY A 393 -1.84 17.18 16.87
C GLY A 393 -1.65 16.90 18.34
N LEU A 394 -0.65 16.08 18.64
CA LEU A 394 -0.29 15.66 19.99
C LEU A 394 1.22 15.51 20.12
N LEU A 395 1.71 15.72 21.34
CA LEU A 395 3.05 15.39 21.78
C LEU A 395 2.94 14.32 22.86
N VAL A 396 3.59 13.17 22.63
CA VAL A 396 3.68 12.07 23.59
C VAL A 396 5.11 11.89 24.07
N LYS A 397 5.24 11.28 25.24
CA LYS A 397 6.52 10.93 25.85
C LYS A 397 6.50 9.46 26.27
N THR A 398 7.60 8.74 26.02
CA THR A 398 7.76 7.39 26.54
C THR A 398 7.87 7.40 28.07
N ARG A 399 7.35 6.37 28.73
CA ARG A 399 7.20 6.39 30.20
C ARG A 399 8.54 6.29 30.91
N HIS A 400 9.45 5.47 30.39
CA HIS A 400 10.70 5.12 31.07
C HIS A 400 11.90 5.79 30.43
N THR A 401 12.01 5.72 29.10
CA THR A 401 13.16 6.29 28.37
C THR A 401 13.04 7.80 28.15
N GLY A 402 11.84 8.36 28.30
CA GLY A 402 11.57 9.79 28.20
C GLY A 402 11.73 10.41 26.80
N LYS A 403 11.76 9.59 25.74
CA LYS A 403 11.78 10.03 24.35
C LYS A 403 10.47 10.71 23.98
N LEU A 404 10.52 11.72 23.13
CA LEU A 404 9.35 12.45 22.65
C LEU A 404 8.99 12.03 21.23
N LEU A 405 7.70 11.98 20.94
CA LEU A 405 7.17 11.84 19.59
C LEU A 405 6.00 12.79 19.42
N ALA A 406 5.96 13.48 18.29
CA ALA A 406 4.83 14.31 17.91
C ALA A 406 4.20 13.79 16.63
N MET A 407 2.87 13.91 16.56
CA MET A 407 2.11 13.75 15.34
C MET A 407 1.21 14.95 15.13
N SER A 408 1.14 15.41 13.89
CA SER A 408 0.23 16.46 13.46
C SER A 408 -0.51 16.00 12.20
N THR A 409 -1.80 16.27 12.14
CA THR A 409 -2.65 15.97 10.98
C THR A 409 -3.30 17.23 10.44
N ARG A 410 -3.44 17.31 9.11
CA ARG A 410 -4.16 18.35 8.40
C ARG A 410 -5.11 17.72 7.37
N LEU A 411 -6.28 18.32 7.20
CA LEU A 411 -7.30 17.84 6.26
C LEU A 411 -7.42 18.74 5.03
N ASN A 412 -7.53 18.13 3.86
CA ASN A 412 -8.11 18.74 2.67
C ASN A 412 -9.45 18.05 2.37
N VAL A 413 -10.53 18.83 2.31
CA VAL A 413 -11.90 18.32 2.10
C VAL A 413 -12.45 18.84 0.79
N HIS A 414 -12.97 17.95 -0.04
CA HIS A 414 -13.53 18.28 -1.35
C HIS A 414 -14.90 17.63 -1.55
N GLY A 415 -15.82 18.35 -2.20
CA GLY A 415 -17.18 17.88 -2.46
C GLY A 415 -18.13 18.10 -1.27
N GLY A 416 -19.43 18.21 -1.57
CA GLY A 416 -20.47 18.51 -0.59
C GLY A 416 -20.38 19.91 0.03
N SER A 417 -21.50 20.43 0.53
CA SER A 417 -21.46 21.55 1.48
C SER A 417 -21.00 21.00 2.82
N HIS A 418 -19.87 21.48 3.32
CA HIS A 418 -19.27 20.94 4.54
C HIS A 418 -18.77 22.05 5.47
N ASP A 419 -18.76 21.74 6.77
CA ASP A 419 -18.15 22.54 7.82
C ASP A 419 -17.14 21.67 8.58
N SER A 420 -16.04 22.27 9.02
CA SER A 420 -15.00 21.59 9.82
C SER A 420 -14.84 22.25 11.18
N THR A 421 -14.64 21.45 12.22
CA THR A 421 -14.43 21.94 13.59
C THR A 421 -13.40 21.10 14.33
N GLY A 422 -12.59 21.76 15.17
CA GLY A 422 -11.66 21.06 16.04
C GLY A 422 -12.37 20.17 17.07
N ASN A 423 -11.77 19.02 17.34
CA ASN A 423 -12.19 18.06 18.36
C ASN A 423 -11.02 17.71 19.28
N ASP A 424 -10.88 18.44 20.38
CA ASP A 424 -9.80 18.28 21.35
C ASP A 424 -10.13 17.24 22.44
N CYS A 425 -10.44 16.01 22.04
CA CYS A 425 -10.69 14.92 22.98
C CYS A 425 -9.37 14.48 23.64
N PRO A 426 -9.28 14.37 25.00
CA PRO A 426 -8.03 14.01 25.68
C PRO A 426 -7.42 12.71 25.15
N GLY A 427 -6.15 12.76 24.75
CA GLY A 427 -5.41 11.64 24.14
C GLY A 427 -5.89 11.25 22.74
N CYS A 428 -6.85 11.99 22.17
CA CYS A 428 -7.44 11.70 20.86
C CYS A 428 -7.86 12.98 20.12
N PRO A 429 -6.96 13.97 19.95
CA PRO A 429 -7.28 15.18 19.20
C PRO A 429 -7.59 14.83 17.74
N GLY A 430 -8.48 15.61 17.13
CA GLY A 430 -8.96 15.34 15.79
C GLY A 430 -9.72 16.50 15.20
N ILE A 431 -10.32 16.29 14.04
CA ILE A 431 -11.12 17.27 13.31
C ILE A 431 -12.43 16.58 12.92
N ASN A 432 -13.55 17.23 13.19
CA ASN A 432 -14.87 16.79 12.76
C ASN A 432 -15.25 17.52 11.47
N VAL A 433 -15.66 16.78 10.46
CA VAL A 433 -16.22 17.27 9.20
C VAL A 433 -17.67 16.85 9.13
N THR A 434 -18.59 17.81 9.03
CA THR A 434 -20.01 17.55 8.79
C THR A 434 -20.36 18.00 7.38
N ALA A 435 -20.81 17.07 6.55
CA ALA A 435 -21.17 17.33 5.17
C ALA A 435 -22.63 16.94 4.89
N ARG A 436 -23.31 17.73 4.05
CA ARG A 436 -24.59 17.36 3.45
C ARG A 436 -24.37 16.99 2.00
N LEU A 437 -24.76 15.77 1.64
CA LEU A 437 -24.55 15.18 0.33
C LEU A 437 -25.90 14.81 -0.29
N ASP A 438 -26.07 15.14 -1.57
CA ASP A 438 -27.15 14.56 -2.38
C ASP A 438 -26.82 13.10 -2.75
N ALA A 439 -27.81 12.36 -3.24
CA ALA A 439 -27.59 11.02 -3.78
C ALA A 439 -26.54 11.06 -4.91
N ASN A 440 -25.59 10.12 -4.89
CA ASN A 440 -24.43 10.03 -5.77
C ASN A 440 -23.43 11.19 -5.68
N GLN A 441 -23.58 12.11 -4.72
CA GLN A 441 -22.59 13.15 -4.48
C GLN A 441 -21.46 12.62 -3.59
N MET A 442 -20.24 12.66 -4.10
CA MET A 442 -19.05 12.19 -3.38
C MET A 442 -18.44 13.28 -2.49
N LEU A 443 -18.12 12.91 -1.25
CA LEU A 443 -17.22 13.63 -0.36
C LEU A 443 -15.84 12.98 -0.39
N THR A 444 -14.79 13.78 -0.52
CA THR A 444 -13.38 13.34 -0.46
C THR A 444 -12.71 14.01 0.73
N ILE A 445 -12.04 13.23 1.57
CA ILE A 445 -11.24 13.74 2.68
C ILE A 445 -9.82 13.17 2.55
N ASP A 446 -8.85 14.06 2.41
CA ASP A 446 -7.43 13.74 2.48
C ASP A 446 -6.91 14.08 3.87
N LYS A 447 -6.57 13.06 4.64
CA LYS A 447 -5.86 13.15 5.91
C LYS A 447 -4.37 13.01 5.63
N VAL A 448 -3.64 14.10 5.80
CA VAL A 448 -2.18 14.09 5.78
C VAL A 448 -1.70 14.11 7.23
N VAL A 449 -0.70 13.29 7.56
CA VAL A 449 -0.10 13.19 8.89
C VAL A 449 1.42 13.33 8.77
N ALA A 450 2.02 14.14 9.63
CA ALA A 450 3.47 14.16 9.82
C ALA A 450 3.83 13.64 11.22
N VAL A 451 4.96 12.92 11.32
CA VAL A 451 5.49 12.38 12.58
C VAL A 451 6.97 12.73 12.73
N TYR A 452 7.38 13.11 13.93
CA TYR A 452 8.79 13.35 14.29
C TYR A 452 9.09 12.84 15.69
N THR A 453 10.34 12.49 15.96
CA THR A 453 10.80 12.09 17.30
C THR A 453 11.92 12.98 17.84
N SER A 454 12.16 12.92 19.14
CA SER A 454 13.32 13.59 19.76
C SER A 454 14.66 12.94 19.40
N ARG A 455 14.68 11.84 18.62
CA ARG A 455 15.92 11.21 18.15
C ARG A 455 16.57 12.03 17.03
N GLU A 456 15.76 12.76 16.27
CA GLU A 456 16.20 13.48 15.07
C GLU A 456 16.08 15.01 15.20
N VAL A 457 15.16 15.51 16.03
CA VAL A 457 14.93 16.95 16.20
C VAL A 457 14.69 17.33 17.65
N GLU A 458 15.08 18.56 18.03
CA GLU A 458 14.91 19.06 19.41
C GLU A 458 13.45 19.34 19.77
N ASP A 459 12.67 19.87 18.82
CA ASP A 459 11.23 20.14 18.97
C ASP A 459 10.42 19.35 17.94
N PRO A 460 10.02 18.10 18.25
CA PRO A 460 9.25 17.28 17.34
C PRO A 460 7.89 17.87 16.96
N LEU A 461 7.25 18.61 17.87
CA LEU A 461 5.91 19.16 17.64
C LEU A 461 5.93 20.27 16.59
N MET A 462 6.91 21.19 16.69
CA MET A 462 7.10 22.23 15.69
C MET A 462 7.38 21.64 14.30
N HIS A 463 8.22 20.60 14.21
CA HIS A 463 8.55 19.96 12.92
C HIS A 463 7.34 19.23 12.33
N ALA A 464 6.58 18.49 13.14
CA ALA A 464 5.34 17.84 12.67
C ALA A 464 4.32 18.87 12.16
N GLN A 465 4.15 19.99 12.86
CA GLN A 465 3.25 21.08 12.45
C GLN A 465 3.64 21.71 11.11
N LEU A 466 4.94 21.99 10.92
CA LEU A 466 5.43 22.58 9.67
C LEU A 466 5.37 21.58 8.50
N LYS A 467 5.77 20.33 8.73
CA LYS A 467 5.80 19.33 7.67
C LYS A 467 4.41 18.93 7.18
N VAL A 468 3.43 18.81 8.09
CA VAL A 468 2.06 18.49 7.67
C VAL A 468 1.43 19.64 6.88
N GLU A 469 1.81 20.89 7.17
CA GLU A 469 1.38 22.06 6.41
C GLU A 469 1.92 22.02 4.98
N GLU A 470 3.23 21.82 4.83
CA GLU A 470 3.92 21.68 3.55
C GLU A 470 3.32 20.54 2.71
N ALA A 471 3.19 19.35 3.31
CA ALA A 471 2.66 18.17 2.62
C ALA A 471 1.18 18.36 2.20
N ALA A 472 0.35 18.94 3.06
CA ALA A 472 -1.04 19.20 2.71
C ALA A 472 -1.19 20.26 1.60
N GLN A 473 -0.27 21.22 1.52
CA GLN A 473 -0.23 22.22 0.44
C GLN A 473 0.21 21.63 -0.90
N ALA A 474 1.15 20.66 -0.90
CA ALA A 474 1.52 19.91 -2.11
C ALA A 474 0.32 19.12 -2.67
N GLY A 475 -0.51 18.59 -1.77
CA GLY A 475 -1.75 17.89 -2.12
C GLY A 475 -1.53 16.41 -2.44
N PHE A 476 -2.62 15.64 -2.40
CA PHE A 476 -2.58 14.18 -2.53
C PHE A 476 -1.89 13.70 -3.81
N GLN A 477 -2.16 14.35 -4.95
CA GLN A 477 -1.64 13.90 -6.24
C GLN A 477 -0.10 14.00 -6.29
N SER A 478 0.44 15.14 -5.86
CA SER A 478 1.89 15.37 -5.82
C SER A 478 2.58 14.41 -4.83
N LEU A 479 1.98 14.18 -3.65
CA LEU A 479 2.50 13.21 -2.69
C LEU A 479 2.45 11.77 -3.22
N ARG A 480 1.43 11.43 -4.01
CA ARG A 480 1.27 10.11 -4.63
C ARG A 480 2.30 9.89 -5.73
N GLU A 481 2.49 10.86 -6.62
CA GLU A 481 3.49 10.82 -7.70
C GLU A 481 4.90 10.65 -7.14
N ALA A 482 5.29 11.45 -6.14
CA ALA A 482 6.60 11.34 -5.51
C ALA A 482 6.80 9.97 -4.83
N ASN A 483 5.76 9.42 -4.20
CA ASN A 483 5.81 8.08 -3.61
C ASN A 483 6.02 7.01 -4.68
N ASP A 484 5.27 7.07 -5.78
CA ASP A 484 5.33 6.07 -6.84
C ASP A 484 6.70 6.12 -7.54
N GLU A 485 7.26 7.31 -7.79
CA GLU A 485 8.64 7.47 -8.30
C GLU A 485 9.69 6.84 -7.37
N ALA A 486 9.56 7.00 -6.06
CA ALA A 486 10.48 6.40 -5.09
C ALA A 486 10.37 4.87 -5.03
N TRP A 487 9.19 4.31 -5.31
CA TRP A 487 9.02 2.87 -5.44
C TRP A 487 9.57 2.33 -6.75
N ASP A 488 9.39 3.07 -7.85
CA ASP A 488 9.96 2.71 -9.15
C ASP A 488 11.49 2.60 -9.05
N GLU A 489 12.17 3.56 -8.40
CA GLU A 489 13.62 3.49 -8.15
C GLU A 489 14.04 2.23 -7.37
N PHE A 490 13.25 1.82 -6.37
CA PHE A 490 13.49 0.56 -5.65
C PHE A 490 13.33 -0.65 -6.57
N TRP A 491 12.22 -0.73 -7.30
CA TRP A 491 11.90 -1.89 -8.14
C TRP A 491 12.83 -2.05 -9.34
N GLU A 492 13.33 -0.94 -9.91
CA GLU A 492 14.34 -0.95 -10.98
C GLU A 492 15.60 -1.76 -10.64
N THR A 493 15.98 -1.79 -9.36
CA THR A 493 17.20 -2.45 -8.87
C THR A 493 16.93 -3.71 -8.07
N SER A 494 15.67 -4.03 -7.80
CA SER A 494 15.28 -5.03 -6.81
C SER A 494 14.28 -6.08 -7.28
N ASP A 495 13.52 -5.83 -8.37
CA ASP A 495 12.54 -6.81 -8.85
C ASP A 495 13.23 -8.06 -9.40
N VAL A 496 12.58 -9.21 -9.22
CA VAL A 496 13.04 -10.50 -9.71
C VAL A 496 11.88 -11.16 -10.44
N ILE A 497 12.08 -11.42 -11.73
CA ILE A 497 11.06 -11.99 -12.60
C ILE A 497 11.12 -13.52 -12.52
N ILE A 498 9.99 -14.13 -12.17
CA ILE A 498 9.76 -15.57 -12.21
C ILE A 498 8.76 -15.85 -13.33
N GLU A 499 9.24 -16.45 -14.42
CA GLU A 499 8.40 -16.86 -15.54
C GLU A 499 7.68 -18.18 -15.23
N GLY A 500 6.39 -18.25 -15.56
CA GLY A 500 5.60 -19.49 -15.49
C GLY A 500 5.07 -19.88 -14.11
N ASP A 501 5.25 -19.03 -13.08
CA ASP A 501 4.69 -19.23 -11.73
C ASP A 501 4.27 -17.90 -11.09
N ASP A 502 3.02 -17.48 -11.35
CA ASP A 502 2.45 -16.22 -10.86
C ASP A 502 2.35 -16.18 -9.33
N GLU A 503 2.13 -17.32 -8.67
CA GLU A 503 2.06 -17.38 -7.20
C GLU A 503 3.45 -17.17 -6.59
N ALA A 504 4.48 -17.80 -7.15
CA ALA A 504 5.85 -17.54 -6.75
C ALA A 504 6.26 -16.09 -7.02
N GLN A 505 5.89 -15.54 -8.19
CA GLN A 505 6.15 -14.14 -8.54
C GLN A 505 5.54 -13.16 -7.53
N LEU A 506 4.25 -13.33 -7.20
CA LEU A 506 3.56 -12.49 -6.20
C LEU A 506 4.19 -12.65 -4.82
N SER A 507 4.51 -13.89 -4.43
CA SER A 507 5.10 -14.19 -3.11
C SER A 507 6.48 -13.55 -2.96
N LEU A 508 7.31 -13.60 -4.00
CA LEU A 508 8.62 -12.97 -4.00
C LEU A 508 8.50 -11.44 -3.93
N ARG A 509 7.65 -10.83 -4.77
CA ARG A 509 7.40 -9.38 -4.71
C ARG A 509 6.87 -8.93 -3.36
N HIS A 510 5.98 -9.71 -2.73
CA HIS A 510 5.51 -9.41 -1.38
C HIS A 510 6.64 -9.45 -0.35
N ALA A 511 7.52 -10.47 -0.42
CA ALA A 511 8.69 -10.55 0.46
C ALA A 511 9.63 -9.36 0.28
N LEU A 512 9.96 -9.00 -0.97
CA LEU A 512 10.82 -7.86 -1.30
C LEU A 512 10.22 -6.53 -0.85
N TYR A 513 8.91 -6.35 -1.04
CA TYR A 513 8.16 -5.20 -0.51
C TYR A 513 8.30 -5.11 1.02
N GLN A 514 8.07 -6.22 1.74
CA GLN A 514 8.16 -6.25 3.20
C GLN A 514 9.57 -5.95 3.72
N LEU A 515 10.61 -6.37 2.98
CA LEU A 515 11.99 -5.99 3.28
C LEU A 515 12.20 -4.48 3.11
N ARG A 516 11.75 -3.91 1.99
CA ARG A 516 11.97 -2.48 1.68
C ARG A 516 11.31 -1.55 2.68
N ILE A 517 10.08 -1.84 3.09
CA ILE A 517 9.35 -0.98 4.05
C ILE A 517 9.98 -0.98 5.44
N ALA A 518 10.82 -1.97 5.76
CA ALA A 518 11.49 -2.10 7.04
C ALA A 518 12.91 -1.51 7.04
N ALA A 519 13.55 -1.37 5.88
CA ALA A 519 14.95 -0.99 5.76
C ALA A 519 15.20 0.49 6.05
N PRO A 520 16.11 0.85 6.98
CA PRO A 520 16.35 2.22 7.38
C PRO A 520 17.08 3.03 6.30
N THR A 521 16.44 4.10 5.82
CA THR A 521 16.94 4.89 4.69
C THR A 521 18.08 5.83 5.07
N SER A 522 18.03 6.44 6.26
CA SER A 522 18.94 7.52 6.68
C SER A 522 19.42 7.45 8.13
N ASP A 523 18.99 6.44 8.90
CA ASP A 523 19.34 6.28 10.30
C ASP A 523 20.31 5.10 10.48
N GLU A 524 21.57 5.42 10.75
CA GLU A 524 22.63 4.43 11.02
C GLU A 524 22.51 3.79 12.42
N GLN A 525 21.62 4.28 13.30
CA GLN A 525 21.49 3.77 14.68
C GLN A 525 20.37 2.75 14.85
N VAL A 526 19.78 2.27 13.76
CA VAL A 526 18.68 1.29 13.78
C VAL A 526 18.92 0.22 12.71
N SER A 527 18.29 -0.94 12.90
CA SER A 527 18.33 -2.04 11.95
C SER A 527 17.01 -2.80 11.97
N ILE A 528 16.87 -3.81 11.11
CA ILE A 528 15.63 -4.55 10.92
C ILE A 528 15.51 -5.63 12.02
N GLY A 529 14.43 -5.56 12.80
CA GLY A 529 14.11 -6.60 13.79
C GLY A 529 13.51 -7.88 13.18
N ALA A 530 13.43 -8.97 13.94
CA ALA A 530 13.00 -10.28 13.44
C ALA A 530 11.55 -10.33 12.89
N LYS A 531 10.65 -9.45 13.35
CA LYS A 531 9.32 -9.22 12.75
C LYS A 531 9.20 -7.86 12.06
N THR A 532 10.32 -7.33 11.57
CA THR A 532 10.42 -6.02 10.95
C THR A 532 9.75 -4.95 11.83
N LEU A 533 8.87 -4.13 11.27
CA LEU A 533 7.97 -3.20 11.98
C LEU A 533 6.50 -3.66 11.85
N SER A 534 6.27 -4.96 11.66
CA SER A 534 4.96 -5.52 11.30
C SER A 534 4.10 -5.95 12.50
N GLY A 535 4.65 -5.99 13.71
CA GLY A 535 3.89 -6.41 14.90
C GLY A 535 4.75 -6.54 16.15
N PHE A 536 4.13 -7.02 17.22
CA PHE A 536 4.73 -7.10 18.57
C PHE A 536 5.71 -8.27 18.77
N GLY A 537 5.78 -9.21 17.82
CA GLY A 537 6.63 -10.39 17.97
C GLY A 537 8.11 -10.02 18.03
N TYR A 538 8.85 -10.64 18.97
CA TYR A 538 10.26 -10.35 19.23
C TYR A 538 10.56 -8.89 19.57
N HIS A 539 9.56 -8.11 20.01
CA HIS A 539 9.73 -6.75 20.57
C HIS A 539 10.40 -5.70 19.66
N GLY A 540 10.61 -6.03 18.38
CA GLY A 540 11.41 -5.22 17.44
C GLY A 540 12.91 -5.49 17.49
N HIS A 541 13.38 -6.44 18.30
CA HIS A 541 14.79 -6.73 18.51
C HIS A 541 15.49 -7.22 17.24
N VAL A 542 16.75 -6.83 17.11
CA VAL A 542 17.65 -7.18 16.00
C VAL A 542 18.47 -8.41 16.38
N PHE A 543 18.40 -9.43 15.54
CA PHE A 543 19.07 -10.73 15.69
C PHE A 543 20.08 -10.93 14.56
N TRP A 544 20.75 -12.09 14.54
CA TRP A 544 21.56 -12.55 13.42
C TRP A 544 20.76 -12.68 12.10
N ASP A 545 19.43 -12.80 12.17
CA ASP A 545 18.48 -12.71 11.06
C ASP A 545 18.82 -11.55 10.10
N ASN A 546 19.14 -10.39 10.68
CA ASN A 546 19.45 -9.20 9.90
C ASN A 546 20.70 -9.43 9.04
N GLU A 547 21.83 -9.78 9.66
CA GLU A 547 23.11 -9.90 8.97
C GLU A 547 23.18 -11.09 8.00
N ILE A 548 22.53 -12.21 8.32
CA ILE A 548 22.66 -13.45 7.55
C ILE A 548 21.56 -13.63 6.50
N PHE A 549 20.32 -13.20 6.77
CA PHE A 549 19.19 -13.45 5.88
C PHE A 549 18.74 -12.19 5.12
N VAL A 550 18.73 -11.03 5.77
CA VAL A 550 18.19 -9.79 5.18
C VAL A 550 19.28 -9.01 4.43
N LEU A 551 20.42 -8.81 5.07
CA LEU A 551 21.51 -7.98 4.56
C LEU A 551 22.05 -8.41 3.19
N PRO A 552 22.14 -9.71 2.83
CA PRO A 552 22.64 -10.11 1.52
C PRO A 552 21.83 -9.48 0.37
N PHE A 553 20.50 -9.47 0.46
CA PHE A 553 19.66 -8.86 -0.57
C PHE A 553 20.03 -7.39 -0.79
N PHE A 554 20.04 -6.59 0.28
CA PHE A 554 20.39 -5.16 0.19
C PHE A 554 21.84 -4.92 -0.21
N THR A 555 22.78 -5.82 0.15
CA THR A 555 24.18 -5.68 -0.26
C THR A 555 24.33 -5.76 -1.77
N TYR A 556 23.52 -6.57 -2.46
CA TYR A 556 23.56 -6.70 -3.92
C TYR A 556 22.67 -5.69 -4.66
N THR A 557 21.60 -5.19 -4.05
CA THR A 557 20.63 -4.31 -4.72
C THR A 557 20.73 -2.85 -4.29
N GLN A 558 20.91 -2.58 -3.00
CA GLN A 558 20.93 -1.23 -2.38
C GLN A 558 22.01 -1.13 -1.28
N PRO A 559 23.30 -1.06 -1.64
CA PRO A 559 24.40 -1.09 -0.68
C PRO A 559 24.35 -0.01 0.40
N SER A 560 23.74 1.16 0.12
CA SER A 560 23.56 2.22 1.12
C SER A 560 22.69 1.78 2.29
N LEU A 561 21.60 1.05 2.04
CA LEU A 561 20.73 0.51 3.10
C LEU A 561 21.45 -0.57 3.89
N ALA A 562 22.16 -1.48 3.22
CA ALA A 562 23.01 -2.48 3.86
C ALA A 562 24.05 -1.83 4.78
N ARG A 563 24.68 -0.74 4.32
CA ARG A 563 25.64 0.02 5.13
C ARG A 563 24.99 0.60 6.39
N ASN A 564 23.80 1.20 6.30
CA ASN A 564 23.09 1.73 7.47
C ASN A 564 22.84 0.64 8.52
N MET A 565 22.35 -0.52 8.08
CA MET A 565 22.10 -1.67 8.96
C MET A 565 23.39 -2.22 9.61
N LEU A 566 24.53 -2.18 8.92
CA LEU A 566 25.82 -2.55 9.51
C LEU A 566 26.36 -1.47 10.46
N MET A 567 26.14 -0.19 10.16
CA MET A 567 26.52 0.91 11.04
C MET A 567 25.79 0.84 12.39
N TYR A 568 24.58 0.27 12.44
CA TYR A 568 23.92 -0.04 13.71
C TYR A 568 24.79 -0.92 14.60
N ARG A 569 25.46 -1.96 14.05
CA ARG A 569 26.39 -2.82 14.80
C ARG A 569 27.65 -2.08 15.26
N TRP A 570 28.08 -1.07 14.50
CA TRP A 570 29.14 -0.17 14.93
C TRP A 570 28.73 0.70 16.12
N HIS A 571 27.54 1.31 16.06
CA HIS A 571 27.02 2.15 17.14
C HIS A 571 26.68 1.36 18.41
N THR A 572 26.37 0.06 18.28
CA THR A 572 26.09 -0.85 19.40
C THR A 572 27.31 -1.63 19.89
N LEU A 573 28.49 -1.43 19.31
CA LEU A 573 29.76 -2.03 19.78
C LEU A 573 30.06 -1.78 21.28
N PRO A 574 29.75 -0.62 21.88
CA PRO A 574 29.90 -0.44 23.32
C PRO A 574 29.08 -1.44 24.16
N GLY A 575 27.84 -1.74 23.75
CA GLY A 575 27.01 -2.75 24.41
C GLY A 575 27.60 -4.16 24.28
N ALA A 576 28.14 -4.51 23.11
CA ALA A 576 28.82 -5.79 22.89
C ALA A 576 30.09 -5.96 23.74
N ARG A 577 30.88 -4.89 23.90
CA ARG A 577 32.06 -4.88 24.80
C ARG A 577 31.65 -5.05 26.26
N LYS A 578 30.57 -4.37 26.67
CA LYS A 578 30.02 -4.49 28.02
C LYS A 578 29.54 -5.92 28.30
N LYS A 579 28.81 -6.55 27.38
CA LYS A 579 28.37 -7.94 27.52
C LYS A 579 29.55 -8.91 27.66
N ALA A 580 30.58 -8.77 26.82
CA ALA A 580 31.80 -9.57 26.95
C ALA A 580 32.42 -9.42 28.35
N GLN A 581 32.58 -8.17 28.81
CA GLN A 581 33.13 -7.87 30.13
C GLN A 581 32.30 -8.46 31.27
N ASP A 582 30.97 -8.29 31.23
CA ASP A 582 30.05 -8.80 32.24
C ASP A 582 30.08 -10.35 32.32
N ASN A 583 30.39 -11.01 31.19
CA ASN A 583 30.61 -12.45 31.10
C ASN A 583 32.06 -12.89 31.40
N GLY A 584 32.96 -11.96 31.74
CA GLY A 584 34.35 -12.26 32.09
C GLY A 584 35.31 -12.42 30.91
N PHE A 585 34.92 -11.97 29.72
CA PHE A 585 35.73 -11.97 28.49
C PHE A 585 36.18 -10.56 28.09
N ALA A 586 37.15 -10.47 27.18
CA ALA A 586 37.52 -9.24 26.49
C ALA A 586 36.92 -9.22 25.06
N GLY A 587 37.11 -8.11 24.35
CA GLY A 587 36.62 -7.97 22.98
C GLY A 587 35.14 -7.59 22.91
N ALA A 588 34.47 -7.99 21.83
CA ALA A 588 33.04 -7.75 21.61
C ALA A 588 32.25 -9.06 21.50
N GLN A 589 31.32 -9.26 22.43
CA GLN A 589 30.30 -10.29 22.38
C GLN A 589 28.97 -9.60 22.12
N TYR A 590 28.47 -9.64 20.88
CA TYR A 590 27.20 -9.00 20.56
C TYR A 590 26.01 -9.66 21.29
N ALA A 591 25.00 -8.83 21.58
CA ALA A 591 23.73 -9.29 22.12
C ALA A 591 23.03 -10.21 21.12
N TRP A 592 22.39 -11.27 21.62
CA TRP A 592 21.56 -12.17 20.81
C TRP A 592 20.31 -11.42 20.32
N GLU A 593 19.63 -10.77 21.26
CA GLU A 593 18.57 -9.81 21.00
C GLU A 593 19.11 -8.42 21.29
N SER A 594 19.16 -7.56 20.27
CA SER A 594 19.68 -6.21 20.39
C SER A 594 18.59 -5.15 20.18
N ALA A 595 18.61 -4.12 21.02
CA ALA A 595 17.72 -2.95 20.93
C ALA A 595 18.56 -1.66 20.77
N GLU A 596 18.30 -0.63 21.59
CA GLU A 596 18.88 0.71 21.43
C GLU A 596 20.40 0.77 21.66
N THR A 597 20.90 0.19 22.75
CA THR A 597 22.27 0.42 23.23
C THR A 597 23.26 -0.66 22.81
N GLY A 598 22.77 -1.76 22.23
CA GLY A 598 23.57 -2.96 22.00
C GLY A 598 23.69 -3.89 23.20
N GLU A 599 23.14 -3.52 24.35
CA GLU A 599 23.08 -4.41 25.51
C GLU A 599 22.12 -5.58 25.26
N GLU A 600 22.34 -6.68 25.98
CA GLU A 600 21.51 -7.88 25.87
C GLU A 600 20.11 -7.63 26.40
N VAL A 601 19.10 -7.81 25.55
CA VAL A 601 17.69 -7.68 25.92
C VAL A 601 16.91 -8.99 25.78
N THR A 602 17.59 -10.11 25.48
CA THR A 602 16.95 -11.43 25.43
C THR A 602 16.27 -11.75 26.77
N PRO A 603 14.97 -12.07 26.77
CA PRO A 603 14.27 -12.43 28.00
C PRO A 603 14.86 -13.70 28.60
N THR A 604 15.33 -13.66 29.85
CA THR A 604 15.86 -14.84 30.55
C THR A 604 14.78 -15.91 30.80
N TRP A 605 13.52 -15.48 30.95
CA TRP A 605 12.39 -16.35 31.26
C TRP A 605 11.17 -15.98 30.44
N VAL A 606 10.52 -16.99 29.85
CA VAL A 606 9.24 -16.83 29.15
C VAL A 606 8.21 -17.83 29.66
N HIS A 607 6.93 -17.52 29.51
CA HIS A 607 5.86 -18.44 29.88
C HIS A 607 5.85 -19.68 28.97
N HIS A 608 5.73 -20.87 29.56
CA HIS A 608 5.61 -22.12 28.82
C HIS A 608 4.40 -22.08 27.88
N SER A 609 4.58 -22.54 26.63
CA SER A 609 3.59 -22.41 25.55
C SER A 609 2.24 -23.07 25.88
N GLN A 610 2.26 -24.23 26.54
CA GLN A 610 1.06 -25.00 26.93
C GLN A 610 0.56 -24.72 28.36
N ASP A 611 1.40 -24.15 29.22
CA ASP A 611 1.09 -23.96 30.64
C ASP A 611 1.64 -22.61 31.09
N LYS A 612 0.83 -21.56 30.92
CA LYS A 612 1.24 -20.19 31.22
C LYS A 612 1.58 -19.95 32.71
N THR A 613 1.33 -20.91 33.60
CA THR A 613 1.76 -20.82 35.00
C THR A 613 3.22 -21.20 35.23
N LYS A 614 3.88 -21.80 34.24
CA LYS A 614 5.29 -22.19 34.28
C LYS A 614 6.14 -21.24 33.46
N LEU A 615 7.38 -21.06 33.92
CA LEU A 615 8.42 -20.32 33.20
C LEU A 615 9.44 -21.31 32.62
N VAL A 616 9.93 -20.99 31.43
CA VAL A 616 11.02 -21.68 30.72
C VAL A 616 12.21 -20.74 30.68
N ARG A 617 13.39 -21.26 31.03
CA ARG A 617 14.67 -20.55 30.90
C ARG A 617 15.05 -20.49 29.43
N ILE A 618 15.32 -19.30 28.92
CA ILE A 618 15.78 -19.08 27.54
C ILE A 618 17.27 -18.78 27.59
N TRP A 619 18.10 -19.68 27.07
CA TRP A 619 19.57 -19.62 27.19
C TRP A 619 20.27 -18.87 26.06
N THR A 620 19.54 -18.51 25.00
CA THR A 620 20.11 -17.97 23.76
C THR A 620 20.93 -16.70 23.99
N GLY A 621 20.43 -15.77 24.81
CA GLY A 621 21.16 -14.56 25.21
C GLY A 621 22.50 -14.83 25.92
N ASP A 622 22.63 -15.97 26.60
CA ASP A 622 23.82 -16.33 27.36
C ASP A 622 24.84 -17.10 26.49
N ILE A 623 24.38 -18.12 25.77
CA ILE A 623 25.26 -19.15 25.18
C ILE A 623 25.08 -19.36 23.67
N GLU A 624 24.19 -18.62 23.00
CA GLU A 624 24.11 -18.60 21.54
C GLU A 624 25.02 -17.51 20.97
N ILE A 625 26.31 -17.80 21.01
CA ILE A 625 27.37 -16.80 20.85
C ILE A 625 27.84 -16.59 19.40
N HIS A 626 27.30 -17.36 18.45
CA HIS A 626 27.73 -17.31 17.05
C HIS A 626 27.43 -15.97 16.37
N ILE A 627 26.45 -15.20 16.86
CA ILE A 627 26.09 -13.87 16.35
C ILE A 627 27.29 -12.91 16.21
N SER A 628 28.30 -13.03 17.07
CA SER A 628 29.51 -12.19 16.98
C SER A 628 30.36 -12.54 15.76
N ALA A 629 30.42 -13.82 15.37
CA ALA A 629 31.05 -14.25 14.12
C ALA A 629 30.21 -13.87 12.89
N ASP A 630 28.88 -13.97 12.99
CA ASP A 630 27.95 -13.63 11.91
C ASP A 630 28.06 -12.17 11.50
N ILE A 631 28.13 -11.25 12.47
CA ILE A 631 28.32 -9.83 12.21
C ILE A 631 29.66 -9.57 11.52
N ALA A 632 30.76 -10.18 12.00
CA ALA A 632 32.06 -10.03 11.37
C ALA A 632 32.08 -10.60 9.94
N TYR A 633 31.39 -11.72 9.71
CA TYR A 633 31.20 -12.31 8.40
C TYR A 633 30.44 -11.37 7.46
N ALA A 634 29.31 -10.81 7.91
CA ALA A 634 28.48 -9.91 7.13
C ALA A 634 29.21 -8.61 6.76
N MET A 635 29.97 -8.03 7.69
CA MET A 635 30.85 -6.88 7.44
C MET A 635 31.85 -7.16 6.32
N HIS A 636 32.46 -8.35 6.35
CA HIS A 636 33.41 -8.78 5.33
C HIS A 636 32.72 -9.04 3.98
N GLN A 637 31.57 -9.72 3.95
CA GLN A 637 30.79 -9.94 2.73
C GLN A 637 30.38 -8.61 2.08
N PHE A 638 29.91 -7.65 2.88
CA PHE A 638 29.57 -6.32 2.38
C PHE A 638 30.77 -5.65 1.69
N TRP A 639 31.95 -5.65 2.33
CA TRP A 639 33.16 -5.12 1.71
C TRP A 639 33.55 -5.89 0.43
N GLN A 640 33.47 -7.22 0.43
CA GLN A 640 33.81 -8.03 -0.75
C GLN A 640 32.93 -7.71 -1.97
N VAL A 641 31.64 -7.42 -1.74
CA VAL A 641 30.70 -7.09 -2.81
C VAL A 641 30.84 -5.63 -3.26
N THR A 642 30.97 -4.70 -2.32
CA THR A 642 30.92 -3.25 -2.60
C THR A 642 32.28 -2.64 -2.93
N GLY A 643 33.37 -3.22 -2.43
CA GLY A 643 34.70 -2.62 -2.50
C GLY A 643 34.85 -1.35 -1.65
N ASP A 644 33.98 -1.12 -0.66
CA ASP A 644 34.05 0.06 0.23
C ASP A 644 35.22 -0.08 1.23
N ASP A 645 36.43 0.25 0.76
CA ASP A 645 37.68 0.18 1.54
C ASP A 645 37.68 1.13 2.75
N ASP A 646 36.97 2.25 2.68
CA ASP A 646 36.87 3.20 3.78
C ASP A 646 35.99 2.62 4.91
N PHE A 647 34.81 2.08 4.58
CA PHE A 647 33.98 1.35 5.53
C PHE A 647 34.73 0.15 6.14
N TRP A 648 35.40 -0.65 5.31
CA TRP A 648 36.13 -1.81 5.80
C TRP A 648 37.26 -1.42 6.76
N ARG A 649 38.05 -0.39 6.42
CA ARG A 649 39.14 0.08 7.27
C ARG A 649 38.64 0.68 8.58
N ASP A 650 37.63 1.54 8.52
CA ASP A 650 37.24 2.39 9.65
C ASP A 650 36.17 1.75 10.55
N VAL A 651 35.44 0.76 10.03
CA VAL A 651 34.33 0.09 10.75
C VAL A 651 34.50 -1.43 10.76
N GLY A 652 34.64 -2.06 9.59
CA GLY A 652 34.66 -3.52 9.46
C GLY A 652 35.82 -4.21 10.18
N ILE A 653 37.07 -3.76 9.96
CA ILE A 653 38.28 -4.29 10.58
C ILE A 653 38.24 -4.11 12.12
N PRO A 654 37.90 -2.93 12.68
CA PRO A 654 37.71 -2.80 14.12
C PRO A 654 36.74 -3.82 14.74
N ILE A 655 35.57 -4.04 14.13
CA ILE A 655 34.59 -5.03 14.61
C ILE A 655 35.13 -6.46 14.48
N LEU A 656 35.75 -6.80 13.35
CA LEU A 656 36.38 -8.10 13.15
C LEU A 656 37.44 -8.40 14.22
N LEU A 657 38.28 -7.42 14.56
CA LEU A 657 39.33 -7.60 15.57
C LEU A 657 38.75 -7.73 16.99
N GLU A 658 37.76 -6.90 17.34
CA GLU A 658 37.10 -6.98 18.67
C GLU A 658 36.37 -8.31 18.87
N THR A 659 35.67 -8.81 17.86
CA THR A 659 35.00 -10.12 17.90
C THR A 659 36.02 -11.26 17.90
N ALA A 660 37.14 -11.14 17.18
CA ALA A 660 38.22 -12.13 17.24
C ALA A 660 38.90 -12.19 18.63
N VAL A 661 39.03 -11.06 19.34
CA VAL A 661 39.51 -11.04 20.74
C VAL A 661 38.53 -11.80 21.64
N PHE A 662 37.22 -11.58 21.49
CA PHE A 662 36.22 -12.34 22.23
C PHE A 662 36.34 -13.85 21.97
N TRP A 663 36.43 -14.28 20.71
CA TRP A 663 36.60 -15.69 20.39
C TRP A 663 37.91 -16.29 20.92
N GLY A 664 38.99 -15.51 20.96
CA GLY A 664 40.26 -15.92 21.55
C GLY A 664 40.19 -16.16 23.05
N GLU A 665 39.46 -15.31 23.79
CA GLU A 665 39.22 -15.48 25.23
C GLU A 665 38.19 -16.59 25.53
N ARG A 666 37.21 -16.76 24.63
CA ARG A 666 36.14 -17.76 24.78
C ARG A 666 36.59 -19.19 24.49
N ALA A 667 37.63 -19.35 23.67
CA ALA A 667 38.18 -20.64 23.30
C ALA A 667 38.91 -21.31 24.49
N GLU A 668 38.56 -22.56 24.76
CA GLU A 668 39.11 -23.34 25.87
C GLU A 668 40.24 -24.24 25.35
N GLN A 669 41.43 -24.15 25.94
CA GLN A 669 42.56 -24.99 25.52
C GLN A 669 42.43 -26.42 26.04
N GLU A 670 42.46 -27.40 25.13
CA GLU A 670 42.41 -28.83 25.42
C GLU A 670 43.59 -29.56 24.77
N GLY A 671 44.68 -29.66 25.53
CA GLY A 671 45.92 -30.25 25.01
C GLY A 671 46.51 -29.40 23.88
N ASP A 672 46.52 -29.96 22.66
CA ASP A 672 47.01 -29.32 21.44
C ASP A 672 45.91 -28.66 20.60
N ARG A 673 44.68 -28.59 21.10
CA ARG A 673 43.50 -28.04 20.41
C ARG A 673 42.80 -26.99 21.26
N PHE A 674 41.90 -26.27 20.62
CA PHE A 674 40.92 -25.42 21.28
C PHE A 674 39.52 -26.01 21.10
N ALA A 675 38.68 -25.83 22.09
CA ALA A 675 37.26 -26.21 22.10
C ALA A 675 36.39 -25.00 22.44
N ILE A 676 35.15 -25.00 21.98
CA ILE A 676 34.11 -24.08 22.41
C ILE A 676 33.00 -24.93 23.00
N ARG A 677 32.89 -24.95 24.33
CA ARG A 677 31.96 -25.81 25.07
C ARG A 677 30.73 -25.06 25.52
N ASP A 678 29.67 -25.75 25.90
CA ASP A 678 28.49 -25.15 26.53
C ASP A 678 27.89 -23.97 25.73
N VAL A 679 27.50 -24.25 24.49
CA VAL A 679 26.90 -23.28 23.56
C VAL A 679 25.56 -23.75 23.02
N ILE A 680 24.86 -22.83 22.38
CA ILE A 680 23.80 -23.08 21.40
C ILE A 680 24.35 -22.69 20.03
N GLY A 681 24.08 -23.50 19.01
CA GLY A 681 24.26 -23.12 17.61
C GLY A 681 22.92 -22.83 16.95
N PRO A 682 22.87 -22.60 15.63
CA PRO A 682 21.63 -22.23 14.93
C PRO A 682 20.43 -23.18 15.12
N ASP A 683 20.67 -24.44 15.53
CA ASP A 683 19.62 -25.35 15.99
C ASP A 683 19.35 -25.15 17.49
N GLU A 684 18.48 -24.19 17.79
CA GLU A 684 18.09 -23.81 19.17
C GLU A 684 17.43 -24.96 19.98
N TYR A 685 17.08 -26.09 19.36
CA TYR A 685 16.53 -27.25 20.09
C TYR A 685 17.57 -27.99 20.92
N HIS A 686 18.87 -27.75 20.67
CA HIS A 686 19.96 -28.39 21.39
C HIS A 686 20.79 -27.34 22.13
N ASP A 687 20.52 -27.20 23.43
CA ASP A 687 21.31 -26.38 24.34
C ASP A 687 22.46 -27.15 24.99
N HIS A 688 23.41 -26.39 25.55
CA HIS A 688 24.57 -26.92 26.26
C HIS A 688 25.40 -27.93 25.44
N VAL A 689 25.53 -27.69 24.13
CA VAL A 689 26.34 -28.53 23.24
C VAL A 689 27.80 -28.07 23.20
N ASP A 690 28.70 -28.99 22.86
CA ASP A 690 30.12 -28.71 22.69
C ASP A 690 30.53 -28.77 21.23
N ASN A 691 31.36 -27.81 20.81
CA ASN A 691 31.97 -27.74 19.48
C ASN A 691 30.92 -27.83 18.36
N ASN A 692 29.90 -26.96 18.44
CA ASN A 692 29.02 -26.70 17.31
C ASN A 692 29.88 -26.35 16.09
N ALA A 693 29.63 -27.05 14.98
CA ALA A 693 30.44 -27.00 13.76
C ALA A 693 29.92 -25.94 12.81
#